data_AF-A0A2A4TZA8-F1
#
_entry.id   AF-A0A2A4TZA8-F1
#
_cell.length_a   1.000
_cell.length_b   1.000
_cell.length_c   1.000
_cell.angle_alpha   90.00
_cell.angle_beta   90.00
_cell.angle_gamma   90.00
#
_symmetry.space_group_name_H-M   'P 1'
#
loop_
_entity.id
_entity.type
_entity.pdbx_description
1 polymer ?
#
loop_
_entity_poly.entity_id
_entity_poly.type
_entity_poly.pdbx_seq_one_letter_code
_entity_poly.pdbx_strand_id
1 'polypeptide(L)'
;MLNTRSFGRRLQAQPCVVAAPPRQEKTGSKEKGSEEKAGKEGQGKEEKERREGEAAAPERSSARAGIFKRRRGTHSQSGARERTGGPETPAAAQEPRERQSFRTRGGLVKILLASLLFAAAPASALLRVDARVNKNAVAINEQLVLTVTVSGNVSKLPPPQLPSMPRFNVHNAGRSTNFQFANGRITSTVQYTFILVPHLIGKSAIGPVTVSLGRERAQSQPISVTILRPGTQPTATHQPAPAKRRAPSKRKKAPTRAQQKPRGPDMFVTAKLDKQKPYVNEQTILTVRFHTAVRLLGQPAWNEPETKGMLTEDLPPGKFSERTYQGRRYIVSEIKMALFPIQPGKLEVGPSTIKTRVAKNRTVDPFANDFFQQFFSQGLGSEVRALKTRAIQFNARRLPKKGKPPDFGGAVGKFTIEAEIDRHEAKVGDALNLTVKIAGTGNLKSIGDLELPEMAEFRSYEMVGSLNQSKDKNGVQGSKVFKTVLTPKVSGKLSIPGIRFSFFDPSRSQYRIVKTKPIEVEVEAGKVAAAPTQVTFSAQPGTNGKITTVTEDIRYMHDVLRPSAAARWAALIASAGSITVIPAFLFFGSIGWTFYRDRELQDPSRARRRNARGNAKKHIRTARSKANSAEAAGELAEALSGYLGDKLNRSASGLTLKDAQAALKLHRPDMPGGHLEQLARIWRELERIRFAPDQHLDATSSDLAKGVEHLIKVFEEDLA
;
A
#
# COMPACT_ATOMS: atom_id res chain seq x y z
N MET A 1 60.42 21.87 -1.82
CA MET A 1 61.33 22.25 -0.72
C MET A 1 60.92 21.41 0.49
N LEU A 2 61.67 20.33 0.79
CA LEU A 2 62.68 20.24 1.89
C LEU A 2 62.00 20.23 3.27
N ASN A 3 62.16 19.26 4.18
CA ASN A 3 63.03 18.07 4.33
C ASN A 3 62.18 16.91 4.92
N THR A 4 62.23 15.64 4.49
CA THR A 4 63.28 14.61 4.70
C THR A 4 63.71 14.37 6.16
N ARG A 5 63.40 13.18 6.70
CA ARG A 5 64.42 12.14 7.01
C ARG A 5 63.78 10.78 7.32
N SER A 6 64.52 9.73 6.98
CA SER A 6 64.18 8.31 7.04
C SER A 6 65.09 7.56 8.04
N PHE A 7 65.17 6.23 7.92
CA PHE A 7 65.89 5.22 8.75
C PHE A 7 65.11 4.70 9.98
N GLY A 8 65.02 3.39 10.27
CA GLY A 8 65.34 2.20 9.46
C GLY A 8 66.18 1.13 10.20
N ARG A 9 65.79 -0.16 10.04
CA ARG A 9 66.40 -1.41 10.58
C ARG A 9 66.08 -1.76 12.05
N ARG A 10 66.29 -2.99 12.56
CA ARG A 10 65.97 -4.40 12.15
C ARG A 10 66.61 -5.34 13.21
N LEU A 11 66.04 -6.51 13.49
CA LEU A 11 66.64 -7.64 14.28
C LEU A 11 66.81 -7.33 15.80
N GLN A 12 66.88 -8.27 16.76
CA GLN A 12 66.95 -9.75 16.74
C GLN A 12 66.35 -10.35 18.04
N ALA A 13 66.41 -11.68 18.18
CA ALA A 13 65.54 -12.56 18.98
C ALA A 13 66.17 -13.23 20.22
N GLN A 14 65.34 -13.48 21.27
CA GLN A 14 65.38 -14.60 22.28
C GLN A 14 66.68 -14.83 23.12
N PRO A 15 66.79 -15.80 24.07
CA PRO A 15 65.84 -16.75 24.72
C PRO A 15 65.91 -16.85 26.30
N CYS A 16 65.32 -17.91 26.89
CA CYS A 16 65.65 -18.58 28.19
C CYS A 16 65.12 -17.97 29.54
N VAL A 17 64.84 -18.71 30.65
CA VAL A 17 64.80 -20.18 30.96
C VAL A 17 64.01 -20.52 32.27
N VAL A 18 63.39 -21.70 32.29
CA VAL A 18 63.00 -22.65 33.40
C VAL A 18 63.05 -22.25 34.89
N ALA A 19 61.99 -22.59 35.66
CA ALA A 19 62.07 -23.29 36.97
C ALA A 19 60.71 -23.88 37.43
N ALA A 20 60.73 -25.06 38.07
CA ALA A 20 59.58 -25.74 38.71
C ALA A 20 60.02 -26.35 40.07
N PRO A 21 59.34 -27.36 40.68
CA PRO A 21 58.38 -27.21 41.77
C PRO A 21 58.82 -27.92 43.09
N PRO A 22 57.91 -28.06 44.08
CA PRO A 22 57.64 -29.39 44.67
C PRO A 22 56.11 -29.66 44.80
N ARG A 23 55.54 -30.88 44.76
CA ARG A 23 55.69 -32.12 45.58
C ARG A 23 55.38 -31.93 47.08
N GLN A 24 54.75 -32.85 47.84
CA GLN A 24 53.82 -33.98 47.57
C GLN A 24 53.38 -34.59 48.93
N GLU A 25 52.11 -34.94 49.16
CA GLU A 25 51.63 -35.92 50.19
C GLU A 25 50.11 -36.15 49.97
N LYS A 26 49.48 -37.33 49.82
CA LYS A 26 49.49 -38.67 50.46
C LYS A 26 48.69 -38.82 51.78
N THR A 27 47.44 -39.29 51.66
CA THR A 27 46.65 -40.22 52.52
C THR A 27 45.23 -40.33 51.91
N GLY A 28 44.41 -41.39 52.01
CA GLY A 28 44.52 -42.72 52.65
C GLY A 28 43.14 -43.18 53.19
N SER A 29 42.78 -44.48 53.06
CA SER A 29 41.50 -45.14 53.48
C SER A 29 40.21 -44.78 52.71
N LYS A 30 39.36 -45.72 52.25
CA LYS A 30 38.48 -46.73 52.95
C LYS A 30 37.31 -46.04 53.69
N GLU A 31 36.06 -46.53 53.69
CA GLU A 31 35.57 -47.92 53.56
C GLU A 31 34.11 -48.04 53.04
N LYS A 32 33.57 -49.27 53.03
CA LYS A 32 32.19 -49.80 52.80
C LYS A 32 31.02 -48.82 53.01
N GLY A 33 29.83 -48.97 52.41
CA GLY A 33 29.24 -50.12 51.70
C GLY A 33 28.07 -50.73 52.48
N SER A 34 26.85 -50.68 51.93
CA SER A 34 25.67 -51.43 52.41
C SER A 34 24.57 -51.47 51.33
N GLU A 35 24.12 -52.67 51.00
CA GLU A 35 22.89 -52.94 50.24
C GLU A 35 21.65 -52.60 51.08
N GLU A 36 20.46 -52.42 50.47
CA GLU A 36 19.42 -53.47 50.46
C GLU A 36 18.12 -53.07 49.71
N LYS A 37 17.56 -54.07 49.03
CA LYS A 37 16.19 -54.41 48.58
C LYS A 37 14.99 -53.67 49.22
N ALA A 38 13.75 -53.79 48.75
CA ALA A 38 13.14 -54.10 47.43
C ALA A 38 11.60 -54.03 47.57
N GLY A 39 10.87 -54.04 46.45
CA GLY A 39 9.43 -54.31 46.38
C GLY A 39 8.50 -53.09 46.59
N LYS A 40 7.26 -53.11 46.12
CA LYS A 40 6.59 -54.12 45.29
C LYS A 40 5.40 -53.51 44.51
N GLU A 41 5.17 -54.07 43.32
CA GLU A 41 3.88 -54.40 42.67
C GLU A 41 2.60 -53.58 42.90
N GLY A 42 1.89 -53.29 41.79
CA GLY A 42 0.51 -52.79 41.76
C GLY A 42 -0.02 -52.66 40.32
N GLN A 43 -0.55 -53.76 39.76
CA GLN A 43 -1.12 -53.82 38.40
C GLN A 43 -2.65 -53.59 38.35
N GLY A 44 -3.15 -53.14 37.20
CA GLY A 44 -4.53 -53.38 36.71
C GLY A 44 -5.57 -52.33 37.11
N LYS A 45 -6.51 -51.89 36.26
CA LYS A 45 -7.14 -52.51 35.08
C LYS A 45 -7.80 -51.47 34.16
N GLU A 46 -8.20 -51.93 32.98
CA GLU A 46 -9.15 -51.27 32.06
C GLU A 46 -10.57 -51.16 32.66
N GLU A 47 -11.43 -50.25 32.17
CA GLU A 47 -12.59 -50.56 31.30
C GLU A 47 -13.31 -49.25 30.86
N LYS A 48 -14.55 -49.35 30.36
CA LYS A 48 -15.14 -48.53 29.28
C LYS A 48 -16.64 -48.29 29.53
N GLU A 49 -17.28 -47.42 28.72
CA GLU A 49 -18.75 -47.19 28.63
C GLU A 49 -19.42 -46.46 29.84
N ARG A 50 -20.66 -45.94 29.79
CA ARG A 50 -21.43 -45.14 28.78
C ARG A 50 -22.63 -44.49 29.50
N ARG A 51 -23.09 -43.33 28.96
CA ARG A 51 -24.50 -42.84 28.91
C ARG A 51 -25.28 -42.42 30.19
N GLU A 52 -25.91 -41.24 30.03
CA GLU A 52 -27.33 -40.86 30.34
C GLU A 52 -27.78 -40.72 31.81
N GLY A 53 -28.66 -39.77 32.19
CA GLY A 53 -29.31 -38.68 31.43
C GLY A 53 -30.26 -37.80 32.29
N GLU A 54 -30.79 -36.72 31.67
CA GLU A 54 -31.90 -35.82 32.09
C GLU A 54 -31.74 -35.07 33.46
N ALA A 55 -32.53 -34.04 33.87
CA ALA A 55 -33.65 -33.25 33.32
C ALA A 55 -33.52 -31.76 33.81
N ALA A 56 -34.42 -30.77 33.63
CA ALA A 56 -35.73 -30.64 32.97
C ALA A 56 -35.92 -29.21 32.40
N ALA A 57 -36.86 -29.05 31.45
CA ALA A 57 -37.26 -27.78 30.80
C ALA A 57 -38.66 -27.32 31.30
N PRO A 58 -39.64 -26.72 30.55
CA PRO A 58 -39.88 -26.57 29.09
C PRO A 58 -40.12 -25.07 28.67
N GLU A 59 -40.73 -24.61 27.55
CA GLU A 59 -41.39 -25.17 26.35
C GLU A 59 -41.48 -24.09 25.22
N ARG A 60 -41.99 -24.45 24.01
CA ARG A 60 -42.59 -23.58 22.95
C ARG A 60 -41.62 -22.61 22.17
N SER A 61 -41.82 -22.26 20.89
CA SER A 61 -42.82 -22.71 19.88
C SER A 61 -42.25 -22.74 18.44
N SER A 62 -42.72 -23.75 17.70
CA SER A 62 -42.90 -23.93 16.24
C SER A 62 -43.62 -22.79 15.47
N ALA A 63 -43.60 -22.68 14.12
CA ALA A 63 -42.89 -23.39 13.03
C ALA A 63 -42.96 -22.63 11.66
N ARG A 64 -42.37 -23.25 10.61
CA ARG A 64 -42.19 -22.80 9.19
C ARG A 64 -43.48 -22.53 8.39
N ALA A 65 -43.38 -21.69 7.35
CA ALA A 65 -43.49 -22.03 5.90
C ALA A 65 -44.02 -20.86 5.02
N GLY A 66 -43.84 -20.93 3.69
CA GLY A 66 -44.69 -20.17 2.74
C GLY A 66 -43.96 -19.47 1.57
N ILE A 67 -44.39 -19.80 0.35
CA ILE A 67 -43.92 -19.22 -0.93
C ILE A 67 -45.09 -18.42 -1.58
N PHE A 68 -44.77 -17.55 -2.55
CA PHE A 68 -45.64 -17.06 -3.66
C PHE A 68 -46.43 -15.71 -3.53
N LYS A 69 -45.98 -14.76 -4.38
CA LYS A 69 -46.73 -14.03 -5.43
C LYS A 69 -47.97 -13.13 -5.14
N ARG A 70 -47.82 -11.90 -5.66
CA ARG A 70 -48.67 -11.18 -6.66
C ARG A 70 -49.76 -10.15 -6.24
N ARG A 71 -49.63 -9.00 -6.93
CA ARG A 71 -50.66 -8.16 -7.63
C ARG A 71 -51.61 -7.22 -6.86
N ARG A 72 -51.48 -5.93 -7.24
CA ARG A 72 -52.49 -5.00 -7.82
C ARG A 72 -53.91 -4.92 -7.22
N GLY A 73 -54.23 -3.70 -6.77
CA GLY A 73 -55.54 -3.01 -6.84
C GLY A 73 -55.36 -1.65 -6.14
N THR A 74 -55.67 -0.46 -6.66
CA THR A 74 -56.99 0.11 -7.07
C THR A 74 -58.07 -0.08 -6.01
N HIS A 75 -58.79 0.93 -5.52
CA HIS A 75 -58.97 2.32 -5.99
C HIS A 75 -59.43 3.23 -4.82
N SER A 76 -59.19 4.55 -4.94
CA SER A 76 -60.16 5.67 -4.76
C SER A 76 -61.29 5.58 -3.71
N GLN A 77 -61.46 6.61 -2.87
CA GLN A 77 -62.53 7.64 -3.02
C GLN A 77 -62.57 8.70 -1.90
N SER A 78 -63.35 9.78 -2.15
CA SER A 78 -63.75 10.89 -1.26
C SER A 78 -62.64 11.91 -0.88
N GLY A 79 -62.78 13.24 -1.00
CA GLY A 79 -63.97 14.11 -1.19
C GLY A 79 -64.46 14.69 0.15
N ALA A 80 -64.83 15.97 0.33
CA ALA A 80 -64.83 17.15 -0.57
C ALA A 80 -65.05 18.46 0.25
N ARG A 81 -64.76 19.65 -0.32
CA ARG A 81 -65.38 21.00 -0.13
C ARG A 81 -64.55 22.03 -0.92
N GLU A 82 -65.06 22.74 -1.94
CA GLU A 82 -65.99 23.90 -1.92
C GLU A 82 -65.42 25.14 -1.23
N ARG A 83 -65.50 26.39 -1.74
CA ARG A 83 -65.82 27.09 -3.04
C ARG A 83 -64.88 28.33 -3.09
N THR A 84 -64.56 29.02 -4.19
CA THR A 84 -65.31 29.98 -5.07
C THR A 84 -64.22 30.53 -6.04
N GLY A 85 -64.41 31.01 -7.27
CA GLY A 85 -65.52 31.41 -8.16
C GLY A 85 -64.87 31.92 -9.47
N GLY A 86 -65.62 32.04 -10.58
CA GLY A 86 -65.10 32.35 -11.93
C GLY A 86 -64.84 33.84 -12.22
N PRO A 87 -64.84 34.30 -13.50
CA PRO A 87 -65.18 33.57 -14.73
C PRO A 87 -64.29 33.81 -15.99
N GLU A 88 -64.49 32.98 -17.03
CA GLU A 88 -64.49 33.29 -18.50
C GLU A 88 -63.25 33.94 -19.19
N THR A 89 -62.99 33.88 -20.51
CA THR A 89 -63.76 33.44 -21.73
C THR A 89 -62.76 32.77 -22.77
N PRO A 90 -63.05 32.48 -24.08
CA PRO A 90 -62.82 31.11 -24.58
C PRO A 90 -61.97 30.94 -25.87
N ALA A 91 -61.79 29.66 -26.23
CA ALA A 91 -61.67 29.03 -27.55
C ALA A 91 -61.33 29.86 -28.82
N ALA A 92 -60.31 29.39 -29.54
CA ALA A 92 -60.30 29.34 -31.01
C ALA A 92 -59.59 28.06 -31.47
N ALA A 93 -60.15 27.37 -32.48
CA ALA A 93 -59.62 26.11 -33.02
C ALA A 93 -59.13 26.30 -34.45
N GLN A 94 -58.06 25.60 -34.85
CA GLN A 94 -57.77 25.18 -36.22
C GLN A 94 -56.60 24.19 -36.29
N GLU A 95 -56.85 23.01 -36.85
CA GLU A 95 -55.83 22.09 -37.40
C GLU A 95 -55.52 22.47 -38.88
N PRO A 96 -54.68 21.74 -39.63
CA PRO A 96 -53.28 21.40 -39.37
C PRO A 96 -52.38 21.71 -40.59
N ARG A 97 -51.05 21.85 -40.41
CA ARG A 97 -50.01 21.31 -41.34
C ARG A 97 -48.58 21.54 -40.87
N GLU A 98 -47.73 20.58 -41.24
CA GLU A 98 -46.27 20.62 -41.41
C GLU A 98 -45.42 21.70 -40.71
N ARG A 99 -44.52 21.25 -39.84
CA ARG A 99 -43.14 20.93 -40.27
C ARG A 99 -42.37 20.11 -39.23
N GLN A 100 -41.78 19.01 -39.67
CA GLN A 100 -40.76 18.32 -38.89
C GLN A 100 -39.51 19.22 -38.79
N SER A 101 -38.99 19.39 -37.57
CA SER A 101 -37.68 19.99 -37.34
C SER A 101 -37.02 19.40 -36.09
N PHE A 102 -36.02 18.54 -36.32
CA PHE A 102 -34.88 18.28 -35.43
C PHE A 102 -35.12 17.92 -33.95
N ARG A 103 -35.94 16.89 -33.68
CA ARG A 103 -35.95 16.20 -32.37
C ARG A 103 -34.86 15.11 -32.21
N THR A 104 -33.77 15.17 -32.98
CA THR A 104 -32.61 14.25 -32.89
C THR A 104 -31.45 14.78 -32.02
N ARG A 105 -31.42 16.08 -31.69
CA ARG A 105 -30.38 16.65 -30.78
C ARG A 105 -30.41 16.03 -29.38
N GLY A 106 -31.55 15.53 -28.91
CA GLY A 106 -31.70 14.94 -27.58
C GLY A 106 -30.95 13.62 -27.35
N GLY A 107 -30.71 12.82 -28.39
CA GLY A 107 -29.97 11.55 -28.27
C GLY A 107 -28.47 11.79 -28.08
N LEU A 108 -27.89 12.58 -28.99
CA LEU A 108 -26.49 13.01 -28.92
C LEU A 108 -26.19 13.76 -27.61
N VAL A 109 -27.04 14.70 -27.18
CA VAL A 109 -26.84 15.40 -25.90
C VAL A 109 -26.90 14.43 -24.72
N LYS A 110 -27.78 13.43 -24.71
CA LYS A 110 -27.83 12.43 -23.61
C LYS A 110 -26.61 11.51 -23.59
N ILE A 111 -26.11 11.07 -24.75
CA ILE A 111 -24.89 10.25 -24.84
C ILE A 111 -23.66 11.09 -24.46
N LEU A 112 -23.60 12.35 -24.90
CA LEU A 112 -22.50 13.27 -24.61
C LEU A 112 -22.50 13.73 -23.14
N LEU A 113 -23.68 13.88 -22.52
CA LEU A 113 -23.81 14.15 -21.08
C LEU A 113 -23.48 12.91 -20.24
N ALA A 114 -23.88 11.71 -20.70
CA ALA A 114 -23.52 10.45 -20.04
C ALA A 114 -22.01 10.15 -20.15
N SER A 115 -21.38 10.44 -21.30
CA SER A 115 -19.93 10.31 -21.45
C SER A 115 -19.17 11.38 -20.67
N LEU A 116 -19.69 12.61 -20.57
CA LEU A 116 -19.12 13.64 -19.69
C LEU A 116 -19.23 13.26 -18.21
N LEU A 117 -20.32 12.62 -17.79
CA LEU A 117 -20.52 12.10 -16.44
C LEU A 117 -19.65 10.87 -16.11
N PHE A 118 -19.27 10.07 -17.12
CA PHE A 118 -18.33 8.95 -16.94
C PHE A 118 -16.86 9.36 -17.07
N ALA A 119 -16.57 10.41 -17.85
CA ALA A 119 -15.25 11.06 -17.92
C ALA A 119 -14.99 11.93 -16.67
N ALA A 120 -16.03 12.45 -16.03
CA ALA A 120 -16.00 12.99 -14.67
C ALA A 120 -15.94 11.88 -13.61
N ALA A 121 -15.02 10.93 -13.79
CA ALA A 121 -14.47 10.22 -12.65
C ALA A 121 -14.04 11.28 -11.61
N PRO A 122 -14.40 11.15 -10.33
CA PRO A 122 -13.91 12.08 -9.34
C PRO A 122 -12.40 11.92 -9.29
N ALA A 123 -11.67 12.89 -9.85
CA ALA A 123 -10.29 13.18 -9.54
C ALA A 123 -10.17 13.73 -8.10
N SER A 124 -10.78 13.00 -7.16
CA SER A 124 -10.37 12.95 -5.77
C SER A 124 -9.01 12.29 -5.76
N ALA A 125 -7.98 13.05 -6.15
CA ALA A 125 -6.60 12.68 -5.90
C ALA A 125 -6.53 12.24 -4.43
N LEU A 126 -6.06 11.02 -4.19
CA LEU A 126 -5.92 10.49 -2.84
C LEU A 126 -4.91 11.34 -2.05
N LEU A 127 -4.09 12.09 -2.79
CA LEU A 127 -3.08 13.04 -2.35
C LEU A 127 -3.20 14.37 -3.12
N ARG A 128 -3.40 15.49 -2.43
CA ARG A 128 -3.37 16.86 -2.96
C ARG A 128 -2.29 17.67 -2.26
N VAL A 129 -1.61 18.54 -3.00
CA VAL A 129 -0.57 19.45 -2.49
C VAL A 129 -0.87 20.86 -2.96
N ASP A 130 -0.78 21.82 -2.04
CA ASP A 130 -1.00 23.25 -2.28
C ASP A 130 0.10 24.02 -1.56
N ALA A 131 0.67 25.04 -2.20
CA ALA A 131 1.75 25.86 -1.63
C ALA A 131 1.37 27.34 -1.74
N ARG A 132 1.55 28.09 -0.66
CA ARG A 132 1.30 29.54 -0.60
C ARG A 132 2.41 30.25 0.17
N VAL A 133 2.74 31.47 -0.25
CA VAL A 133 3.59 32.39 0.53
C VAL A 133 2.73 33.47 1.18
N ASN A 134 3.22 34.05 2.28
CA ASN A 134 2.55 35.17 2.95
C ASN A 134 2.70 36.52 2.22
N LYS A 135 3.75 36.67 1.39
CA LYS A 135 4.04 37.87 0.58
C LYS A 135 4.75 37.46 -0.71
N ASN A 136 4.40 38.10 -1.83
CA ASN A 136 5.06 37.89 -3.14
C ASN A 136 6.22 38.89 -3.39
N ALA A 137 6.45 39.83 -2.48
CA ALA A 137 7.59 40.73 -2.48
C ALA A 137 8.17 40.86 -1.06
N VAL A 138 9.49 40.93 -0.96
CA VAL A 138 10.24 40.91 0.30
C VAL A 138 11.60 41.61 0.11
N ALA A 139 12.10 42.34 1.11
CA ALA A 139 13.45 42.89 1.04
C ALA A 139 14.51 41.81 1.33
N ILE A 140 15.74 41.98 0.84
CA ILE A 140 16.88 41.17 1.30
C ILE A 140 17.03 41.31 2.83
N ASN A 141 17.31 40.22 3.53
CA ASN A 141 17.27 40.07 5.00
C ASN A 141 15.89 40.11 5.69
N GLU A 142 14.78 40.36 4.98
CA GLU A 142 13.43 40.09 5.51
C GLU A 142 13.03 38.62 5.28
N GLN A 143 12.19 38.06 6.15
CA GLN A 143 11.70 36.69 6.01
C GLN A 143 10.32 36.62 5.35
N LEU A 144 10.11 35.63 4.49
CA LEU A 144 8.79 35.23 3.99
C LEU A 144 8.47 33.79 4.43
N VAL A 145 7.18 33.48 4.57
CA VAL A 145 6.69 32.20 5.09
C VAL A 145 6.03 31.41 3.97
N LEU A 146 6.64 30.29 3.59
CA LEU A 146 6.08 29.30 2.69
C LEU A 146 5.26 28.27 3.49
N THR A 147 3.98 28.16 3.17
CA THR A 147 3.06 27.17 3.73
C THR A 147 2.75 26.12 2.67
N VAL A 148 3.04 24.85 2.95
CA VAL A 148 2.71 23.71 2.09
C VAL A 148 1.66 22.84 2.77
N THR A 149 0.46 22.78 2.20
CA THR A 149 -0.64 21.95 2.68
C THR A 149 -0.72 20.68 1.86
N VAL A 150 -0.57 19.54 2.52
CA VAL A 150 -0.71 18.19 1.95
C VAL A 150 -1.98 17.59 2.54
N SER A 151 -2.96 17.23 1.70
CA SER A 151 -4.20 16.59 2.14
C SER A 151 -4.42 15.27 1.41
N GLY A 152 -5.08 14.31 2.06
CA GLY A 152 -5.33 13.01 1.45
C GLY A 152 -6.05 12.00 2.31
N ASN A 153 -6.58 10.95 1.67
CA ASN A 153 -7.49 9.99 2.29
C ASN A 153 -6.76 8.79 2.93
N VAL A 154 -5.68 9.07 3.66
CA VAL A 154 -4.83 8.06 4.33
C VAL A 154 -4.42 8.51 5.73
N SER A 155 -4.17 7.57 6.63
CA SER A 155 -3.81 7.84 8.05
C SER A 155 -2.38 8.37 8.25
N LYS A 156 -1.52 8.27 7.23
CA LYS A 156 -0.16 8.84 7.23
C LYS A 156 0.12 9.47 5.87
N LEU A 157 0.38 10.77 5.85
CA LEU A 157 0.81 11.49 4.65
C LEU A 157 2.34 11.64 4.62
N PRO A 158 2.98 11.57 3.43
CA PRO A 158 4.43 11.76 3.31
C PRO A 158 4.83 13.23 3.53
N PRO A 159 6.10 13.52 3.84
CA PRO A 159 6.62 14.89 3.82
C PRO A 159 6.77 15.41 2.37
N PRO A 160 6.59 16.72 2.14
CA PRO A 160 6.85 17.34 0.86
C PRO A 160 8.34 17.42 0.55
N GLN A 161 8.67 17.12 -0.70
CA GLN A 161 9.97 17.38 -1.31
C GLN A 161 9.93 18.80 -1.85
N LEU A 162 10.70 19.68 -1.21
CA LEU A 162 10.88 21.06 -1.68
C LEU A 162 11.78 21.11 -2.92
N PRO A 163 11.53 22.02 -3.87
CA PRO A 163 12.43 22.28 -4.98
C PRO A 163 13.75 22.91 -4.48
N SER A 164 14.79 22.85 -5.30
CA SER A 164 15.99 23.66 -5.06
C SER A 164 15.66 25.15 -5.11
N MET A 165 16.12 25.90 -4.12
CA MET A 165 15.83 27.32 -3.93
C MET A 165 17.13 28.11 -3.71
N PRO A 166 18.02 28.21 -4.71
CA PRO A 166 19.39 28.70 -4.53
C PRO A 166 19.52 30.17 -4.13
N ARG A 167 18.43 30.96 -4.12
CA ARG A 167 18.41 32.35 -3.64
C ARG A 167 17.85 32.53 -2.23
N PHE A 168 17.46 31.45 -1.56
CA PHE A 168 16.84 31.47 -0.24
C PHE A 168 17.56 30.52 0.73
N ASN A 169 17.80 30.98 1.95
CA ASN A 169 18.08 30.11 3.08
C ASN A 169 16.75 29.56 3.59
N VAL A 170 16.58 28.23 3.51
CA VAL A 170 15.32 27.54 3.81
C VAL A 170 15.38 26.96 5.23
N HIS A 171 14.52 27.44 6.13
CA HIS A 171 14.43 26.97 7.50
C HIS A 171 13.08 26.30 7.75
N ASN A 172 13.09 25.08 8.29
CA ASN A 172 11.86 24.38 8.69
C ASN A 172 11.27 25.02 9.95
N ALA A 173 10.03 25.50 9.87
CA ALA A 173 9.32 26.16 10.96
C ALA A 173 8.22 25.28 11.60
N GLY A 174 8.14 24.00 11.22
CA GLY A 174 7.30 22.98 11.83
C GLY A 174 6.20 22.44 10.92
N ARG A 175 5.34 21.59 11.49
CA ARG A 175 4.14 21.07 10.83
C ARG A 175 2.97 20.95 11.79
N SER A 176 1.76 21.15 11.27
CA SER A 176 0.48 20.88 11.91
C SER A 176 -0.21 19.70 11.23
N THR A 177 -1.00 18.93 11.95
CA THR A 177 -1.78 17.81 11.38
C THR A 177 -3.20 17.82 11.93
N ASN A 178 -4.16 17.73 11.02
CA ASN A 178 -5.59 17.63 11.31
C ASN A 178 -6.11 16.30 10.73
N PHE A 179 -6.99 15.64 11.48
CA PHE A 179 -7.61 14.37 11.10
C PHE A 179 -9.13 14.51 11.17
N GLN A 180 -9.83 14.10 10.11
CA GLN A 180 -11.28 14.08 10.04
C GLN A 180 -11.74 12.66 9.69
N PHE A 181 -12.75 12.18 10.41
CA PHE A 181 -13.46 10.94 10.14
C PHE A 181 -14.91 11.29 9.81
N ALA A 182 -15.36 10.96 8.61
CA ALA A 182 -16.74 11.17 8.17
C ALA A 182 -17.17 10.01 7.27
N ASN A 183 -18.38 9.47 7.48
CA ASN A 183 -19.00 8.44 6.63
C ASN A 183 -18.06 7.25 6.30
N GLY A 184 -17.32 6.75 7.29
CA GLY A 184 -16.38 5.63 7.14
C GLY A 184 -15.07 5.93 6.40
N ARG A 185 -14.83 7.18 5.97
CA ARG A 185 -13.59 7.60 5.30
C ARG A 185 -12.72 8.45 6.23
N ILE A 186 -11.41 8.23 6.13
CA ILE A 186 -10.38 8.99 6.86
C ILE A 186 -9.82 10.05 5.91
N THR A 187 -9.88 11.31 6.28
CA THR A 187 -9.19 12.40 5.58
C THR A 187 -8.21 13.07 6.52
N SER A 188 -6.94 13.09 6.11
CA SER A 188 -5.85 13.74 6.84
C SER A 188 -5.38 14.98 6.09
N THR A 189 -5.02 16.02 6.83
CA THR A 189 -4.39 17.23 6.27
C THR A 189 -3.17 17.59 7.12
N VAL A 190 -2.00 17.66 6.50
CA VAL A 190 -0.74 18.08 7.13
C VAL A 190 -0.28 19.38 6.49
N GLN A 191 -0.13 20.42 7.30
CA GLN A 191 0.38 21.72 6.88
C GLN A 191 1.83 21.86 7.37
N TYR A 192 2.77 21.97 6.43
CA TYR A 192 4.18 22.22 6.68
C TYR A 192 4.46 23.73 6.52
N THR A 193 5.30 24.29 7.38
CA THR A 193 5.66 25.71 7.34
C THR A 193 7.17 25.85 7.24
N PHE A 194 7.62 26.66 6.29
CA PHE A 194 9.03 26.97 6.06
C PHE A 194 9.22 28.49 6.07
N ILE A 195 10.29 28.94 6.69
CA ILE A 195 10.75 30.33 6.65
C ILE A 195 11.84 30.40 5.58
N LEU A 196 11.64 31.27 4.58
CA LEU A 196 12.62 31.53 3.52
C LEU A 196 13.22 32.91 3.74
N VAL A 197 14.55 32.96 3.87
CA VAL A 197 15.32 34.22 3.99
C VAL A 197 16.09 34.43 2.68
N PRO A 198 15.76 35.44 1.87
CA PRO A 198 16.46 35.71 0.62
C PRO A 198 17.83 36.31 0.88
N HIS A 199 18.83 35.86 0.12
CA HIS A 199 20.22 36.37 0.19
C HIS A 199 20.73 36.92 -1.17
N LEU A 200 19.89 36.91 -2.22
CA LEU A 200 20.20 37.44 -3.55
C LEU A 200 19.00 38.25 -4.08
N ILE A 201 19.26 39.48 -4.53
CA ILE A 201 18.24 40.41 -5.06
C ILE A 201 17.71 39.95 -6.43
N GLY A 202 16.45 40.31 -6.75
CA GLY A 202 15.83 40.10 -8.06
C GLY A 202 14.59 39.20 -8.03
N LYS A 203 14.00 38.96 -9.21
CA LYS A 203 12.87 38.02 -9.35
C LYS A 203 13.36 36.58 -9.16
N SER A 204 12.65 35.81 -8.35
CA SER A 204 12.91 34.38 -8.09
C SER A 204 11.60 33.60 -8.16
N ALA A 205 11.67 32.31 -8.53
CA ALA A 205 10.54 31.42 -8.54
C ALA A 205 10.79 30.25 -7.58
N ILE A 206 9.84 30.02 -6.67
CA ILE A 206 9.76 28.78 -5.91
C ILE A 206 9.12 27.75 -6.83
N GLY A 207 9.85 26.69 -7.15
CA GLY A 207 9.35 25.61 -8.02
C GLY A 207 8.14 24.86 -7.42
N PRO A 208 7.54 23.94 -8.19
CA PRO A 208 6.46 23.10 -7.70
C PRO A 208 6.96 22.22 -6.53
N VAL A 209 6.27 22.28 -5.39
CA VAL A 209 6.53 21.41 -4.25
C VAL A 209 5.85 20.07 -4.50
N THR A 210 6.58 18.97 -4.37
CA THR A 210 6.07 17.64 -4.75
C THR A 210 5.88 16.73 -3.54
N VAL A 211 4.89 15.83 -3.59
CA VAL A 211 4.70 14.75 -2.61
C VAL A 211 4.42 13.45 -3.37
N SER A 212 5.01 12.36 -2.91
CA SER A 212 4.84 11.01 -3.47
C SER A 212 4.30 10.03 -2.42
N LEU A 213 3.21 9.33 -2.74
CA LEU A 213 2.59 8.30 -1.91
C LEU A 213 2.41 7.03 -2.75
N GLY A 214 3.33 6.08 -2.62
CA GLY A 214 3.37 4.89 -3.47
C GLY A 214 3.60 5.26 -4.93
N ARG A 215 2.62 4.96 -5.80
CA ARG A 215 2.65 5.32 -7.23
C ARG A 215 2.05 6.71 -7.54
N GLU A 216 1.35 7.33 -6.58
CA GLU A 216 0.69 8.61 -6.78
C GLU A 216 1.65 9.77 -6.46
N ARG A 217 1.65 10.81 -7.31
CA ARG A 217 2.44 12.02 -7.14
C ARG A 217 1.56 13.24 -7.31
N ALA A 218 1.68 14.19 -6.39
CA ALA A 218 0.99 15.48 -6.45
C ALA A 218 2.01 16.62 -6.39
N GLN A 219 1.72 17.73 -7.05
CA GLN A 219 2.59 18.90 -7.13
C GLN A 219 1.79 20.19 -6.88
N SER A 220 2.40 21.17 -6.21
CA SER A 220 1.84 22.53 -6.13
C SER A 220 2.09 23.29 -7.44
N GLN A 221 1.38 24.41 -7.62
CA GLN A 221 1.78 25.42 -8.60
C GLN A 221 3.11 26.10 -8.14
N PRO A 222 3.93 26.59 -9.08
CA PRO A 222 5.10 27.41 -8.77
C PRO A 222 4.69 28.81 -8.29
N ILE A 223 5.53 29.46 -7.49
CA ILE A 223 5.24 30.77 -6.88
C ILE A 223 6.34 31.78 -7.23
N SER A 224 5.95 32.89 -7.86
CA SER A 224 6.86 33.99 -8.17
C SER A 224 7.02 34.95 -6.99
N VAL A 225 8.27 35.24 -6.61
CA VAL A 225 8.65 36.14 -5.51
C VAL A 225 9.64 37.18 -6.02
N THR A 226 9.43 38.46 -5.68
CA THR A 226 10.35 39.55 -6.03
C THR A 226 11.16 39.97 -4.80
N ILE A 227 12.49 39.84 -4.88
CA ILE A 227 13.41 40.21 -3.80
C ILE A 227 13.96 41.62 -4.08
N LEU A 228 13.75 42.52 -3.13
CA LEU A 228 14.03 43.95 -3.23
C LEU A 228 15.30 44.35 -2.47
N ARG A 229 15.85 45.52 -2.79
CA ARG A 229 16.93 46.14 -2.00
C ARG A 229 16.38 46.63 -0.65
N PRO A 230 17.20 46.74 0.41
CA PRO A 230 16.77 47.35 1.67
C PRO A 230 16.31 48.80 1.43
N GLY A 231 15.25 49.22 2.10
CA GLY A 231 14.76 50.61 2.03
C GLY A 231 13.85 50.95 0.85
N THR A 232 13.48 50.01 -0.03
CA THR A 232 12.54 50.26 -1.13
C THR A 232 11.26 49.41 -0.98
N GLN A 233 10.21 49.99 -0.39
CA GLN A 233 8.87 49.38 -0.42
C GLN A 233 8.16 49.69 -1.76
N PRO A 234 7.53 48.70 -2.42
CA PRO A 234 6.61 48.96 -3.51
C PRO A 234 5.25 49.38 -2.95
N THR A 235 4.72 50.49 -3.43
CA THR A 235 3.35 50.94 -3.16
C THR A 235 2.35 49.89 -3.63
N ALA A 236 1.50 49.40 -2.73
CA ALA A 236 0.39 48.52 -3.09
C ALA A 236 -0.75 49.34 -3.72
N THR A 237 -1.20 48.92 -4.89
CA THR A 237 -2.23 49.62 -5.68
C THR A 237 -3.59 49.63 -4.99
N HIS A 238 -4.26 50.77 -4.95
CA HIS A 238 -5.65 50.89 -4.49
C HIS A 238 -6.62 50.20 -5.45
N GLN A 239 -7.59 49.47 -4.90
CA GLN A 239 -8.91 49.24 -5.51
C GLN A 239 -10.01 49.34 -4.42
N PRO A 240 -11.27 49.66 -4.78
CA PRO A 240 -12.08 50.56 -3.96
C PRO A 240 -12.91 49.88 -2.86
N ALA A 241 -13.26 50.67 -1.85
CA ALA A 241 -14.17 50.27 -0.78
C ALA A 241 -15.64 50.21 -1.24
N PRO A 242 -16.44 49.23 -0.76
CA PRO A 242 -17.89 49.38 -0.70
C PRO A 242 -18.30 50.26 0.49
N ALA A 243 -19.41 50.97 0.35
CA ALA A 243 -19.77 52.10 1.20
C ALA A 243 -20.26 51.75 2.63
N LYS A 244 -20.18 52.75 3.51
CA LYS A 244 -20.66 52.79 4.90
C LYS A 244 -22.10 52.24 5.05
N ARG A 245 -22.32 51.31 6.00
CA ARG A 245 -23.64 51.14 6.64
C ARG A 245 -23.55 50.91 8.16
N ARG A 246 -23.91 51.99 8.88
CA ARG A 246 -24.52 52.14 10.22
C ARG A 246 -23.96 51.37 11.44
N ALA A 247 -23.93 52.12 12.55
CA ALA A 247 -23.35 51.78 13.84
C ALA A 247 -23.95 50.54 14.55
N PRO A 248 -23.16 49.83 15.39
CA PRO A 248 -23.69 48.87 16.34
C PRO A 248 -24.30 49.58 17.56
N SER A 249 -25.49 49.15 17.96
CA SER A 249 -26.19 49.66 19.15
C SER A 249 -25.57 49.11 20.45
N LYS A 250 -25.67 49.92 21.52
CA LYS A 250 -25.17 49.58 22.87
C LYS A 250 -25.86 48.32 23.40
N ARG A 251 -25.18 47.18 23.45
CA ARG A 251 -25.60 46.00 24.25
C ARG A 251 -24.90 45.98 25.61
N LYS A 252 -25.69 45.75 26.66
CA LYS A 252 -25.27 45.84 28.07
C LYS A 252 -24.15 44.84 28.40
N LYS A 253 -23.19 45.24 29.24
CA LYS A 253 -22.17 44.35 29.81
C LYS A 253 -22.84 43.26 30.66
N ALA A 254 -22.62 42.00 30.32
CA ALA A 254 -22.80 40.90 31.27
C ALA A 254 -21.60 40.89 32.25
N PRO A 255 -21.78 40.53 33.53
CA PRO A 255 -20.70 40.56 34.50
C PRO A 255 -19.60 39.55 34.15
N THR A 256 -18.36 40.02 34.09
CA THR A 256 -17.20 39.18 33.83
C THR A 256 -16.97 38.24 35.00
N ARG A 257 -17.36 36.97 34.85
CA ARG A 257 -16.97 35.90 35.78
C ARG A 257 -15.46 35.91 35.89
N ALA A 258 -14.94 36.25 37.07
CA ALA A 258 -13.50 36.38 37.31
C ALA A 258 -12.79 35.10 36.84
N GLN A 259 -11.90 35.25 35.86
CA GLN A 259 -11.14 34.11 35.32
C GLN A 259 -10.20 33.61 36.42
N GLN A 260 -10.55 32.48 37.04
CA GLN A 260 -9.66 31.81 37.98
C GLN A 260 -8.33 31.54 37.28
N LYS A 261 -7.27 32.20 37.76
CA LYS A 261 -5.91 32.08 37.24
C LYS A 261 -5.54 30.59 37.17
N PRO A 262 -5.15 30.05 35.99
CA PRO A 262 -4.97 28.61 35.84
C PRO A 262 -3.90 28.08 36.81
N ARG A 263 -4.26 27.07 37.61
CA ARG A 263 -3.50 26.58 38.78
C ARG A 263 -2.27 25.72 38.44
N GLY A 264 -1.48 26.09 37.43
CA GLY A 264 -0.26 25.37 37.07
C GLY A 264 0.67 26.14 36.12
N PRO A 265 1.99 25.84 36.12
CA PRO A 265 2.98 26.54 35.30
C PRO A 265 2.72 26.35 33.80
N ASP A 266 3.15 27.29 32.95
CA ASP A 266 2.90 27.21 31.50
C ASP A 266 3.55 25.98 30.83
N MET A 267 4.70 25.57 31.37
CA MET A 267 5.45 24.42 30.88
C MET A 267 6.38 23.92 31.98
N PHE A 268 6.71 22.64 31.92
CA PHE A 268 7.70 22.01 32.79
C PHE A 268 8.24 20.72 32.17
N VAL A 269 9.33 20.22 32.70
CA VAL A 269 9.90 18.92 32.32
C VAL A 269 9.96 18.00 33.53
N THR A 270 9.72 16.71 33.31
CA THR A 270 9.95 15.66 34.31
C THR A 270 10.81 14.57 33.70
N ALA A 271 11.62 13.92 34.53
CA ALA A 271 12.32 12.70 34.17
C ALA A 271 11.95 11.61 35.17
N LYS A 272 11.77 10.38 34.69
CA LYS A 272 11.58 9.20 35.54
C LYS A 272 12.33 8.02 34.94
N LEU A 273 12.99 7.27 35.81
CA LEU A 273 13.58 5.97 35.52
C LEU A 273 12.55 4.85 35.84
N ASP A 274 12.47 3.80 35.02
CA ASP A 274 11.56 2.68 35.26
C ASP A 274 12.00 1.77 36.42
N LYS A 275 13.32 1.63 36.66
CA LYS A 275 13.94 0.80 37.70
C LYS A 275 14.97 1.58 38.50
N GLN A 276 14.83 1.60 39.83
CA GLN A 276 15.78 2.30 40.72
C GLN A 276 16.95 1.41 41.18
N LYS A 277 16.85 0.09 40.99
CA LYS A 277 17.85 -0.90 41.43
C LYS A 277 18.16 -1.96 40.35
N PRO A 278 18.46 -1.57 39.10
CA PRO A 278 18.84 -2.51 38.04
C PRO A 278 20.13 -3.25 38.40
N TYR A 279 20.35 -4.43 37.83
CA TYR A 279 21.67 -5.07 37.83
C TYR A 279 22.63 -4.40 36.81
N VAL A 280 23.94 -4.61 36.97
CA VAL A 280 24.92 -4.28 35.91
C VAL A 280 24.52 -4.95 34.59
N ASN A 281 24.67 -4.23 33.49
CA ASN A 281 24.17 -4.54 32.13
C ASN A 281 22.65 -4.75 31.99
N GLU A 282 21.84 -4.61 33.03
CA GLU A 282 20.39 -4.65 32.92
C GLU A 282 19.85 -3.35 32.30
N GLN A 283 18.93 -3.49 31.34
CA GLN A 283 18.22 -2.35 30.77
C GLN A 283 17.34 -1.64 31.81
N THR A 284 17.49 -0.32 31.91
CA THR A 284 16.52 0.59 32.53
C THR A 284 16.19 1.74 31.58
N ILE A 285 14.93 2.19 31.56
CA ILE A 285 14.42 3.19 30.62
C ILE A 285 14.23 4.52 31.33
N LEU A 286 15.01 5.52 30.91
CA LEU A 286 14.77 6.91 31.21
C LEU A 286 13.63 7.43 30.31
N THR A 287 12.56 7.94 30.92
CA THR A 287 11.48 8.67 30.24
C THR A 287 11.53 10.14 30.64
N VAL A 288 11.89 11.01 29.70
CA VAL A 288 11.80 12.46 29.84
C VAL A 288 10.47 12.93 29.23
N ARG A 289 9.67 13.66 30.01
CA ARG A 289 8.40 14.24 29.56
C ARG A 289 8.50 15.75 29.56
N PHE A 290 8.19 16.36 28.43
CA PHE A 290 7.98 17.79 28.32
C PHE A 290 6.46 18.07 28.29
N HIS A 291 6.01 18.89 29.23
CA HIS A 291 4.63 19.29 29.40
C HIS A 291 4.51 20.76 28.98
N THR A 292 3.62 21.08 28.04
CA THR A 292 3.30 22.48 27.67
C THR A 292 1.79 22.72 27.64
N ALA A 293 1.37 23.83 28.25
CA ALA A 293 0.01 24.35 28.21
C ALA A 293 -0.04 25.73 27.53
N VAL A 294 0.97 26.06 26.73
CA VAL A 294 1.07 27.28 25.91
C VAL A 294 1.57 26.95 24.50
N ARG A 295 1.25 27.83 23.54
CA ARG A 295 1.70 27.70 22.16
C ARG A 295 3.21 27.99 22.06
N LEU A 296 3.93 27.05 21.46
CA LEU A 296 5.37 27.20 21.17
C LEU A 296 5.55 27.97 19.85
N LEU A 297 6.59 28.79 19.78
CA LEU A 297 7.02 29.56 18.60
C LEU A 297 8.24 28.92 17.90
N GLY A 298 8.59 27.70 18.27
CA GLY A 298 9.69 26.93 17.69
C GLY A 298 9.70 25.50 18.23
N GLN A 299 10.38 24.61 17.52
CA GLN A 299 10.51 23.21 17.92
C GLN A 299 11.39 23.10 19.19
N PRO A 300 10.98 22.33 20.22
CA PRO A 300 11.84 22.10 21.38
C PRO A 300 13.14 21.40 20.99
N ALA A 301 14.27 21.99 21.36
CA ALA A 301 15.58 21.36 21.28
C ALA A 301 15.84 20.61 22.60
N TRP A 302 16.09 19.32 22.50
CA TRP A 302 16.44 18.47 23.63
C TRP A 302 17.96 18.33 23.73
N ASN A 303 18.48 18.45 24.95
CA ASN A 303 19.84 18.13 25.31
C ASN A 303 19.80 16.91 26.25
N GLU A 304 20.48 15.86 25.84
CA GLU A 304 20.64 14.61 26.59
C GLU A 304 21.28 14.86 27.97
N PRO A 305 20.93 14.05 28.99
CA PRO A 305 21.56 14.10 30.30
C PRO A 305 22.94 13.43 30.29
N GLU A 306 23.86 13.92 31.13
CA GLU A 306 25.08 13.18 31.44
C GLU A 306 24.76 11.82 32.07
N THR A 307 25.39 10.75 31.57
CA THR A 307 25.11 9.35 31.95
C THR A 307 26.43 8.58 32.19
N LYS A 308 27.30 9.15 33.02
CA LYS A 308 28.60 8.57 33.39
C LYS A 308 28.41 7.16 33.98
N GLY A 309 29.20 6.19 33.50
CA GLY A 309 29.11 4.79 33.93
C GLY A 309 27.92 4.00 33.36
N MET A 310 27.27 4.51 32.30
CA MET A 310 26.20 3.81 31.57
C MET A 310 26.47 3.82 30.06
N LEU A 311 26.09 2.74 29.38
CA LEU A 311 25.89 2.74 27.92
C LEU A 311 24.46 3.24 27.63
N THR A 312 24.30 4.09 26.62
CA THR A 312 23.01 4.68 26.23
C THR A 312 22.54 4.18 24.86
N GLU A 313 21.23 4.06 24.70
CA GLU A 313 20.57 3.74 23.44
C GLU A 313 19.27 4.54 23.31
N ASP A 314 19.20 5.43 22.31
CA ASP A 314 17.96 6.17 22.01
C ASP A 314 16.82 5.23 21.62
N LEU A 315 15.63 5.47 22.16
CA LEU A 315 14.42 4.73 21.83
C LEU A 315 13.46 5.61 20.99
N PRO A 316 12.60 5.01 20.14
CA PRO A 316 11.65 5.78 19.34
C PRO A 316 10.76 6.69 20.20
N PRO A 317 10.54 7.96 19.80
CA PRO A 317 9.81 8.93 20.61
C PRO A 317 8.36 8.51 20.85
N GLY A 318 7.82 8.93 22.00
CA GLY A 318 6.43 8.71 22.35
C GLY A 318 5.48 9.45 21.39
N LYS A 319 4.24 8.95 21.30
CA LYS A 319 3.16 9.75 20.68
C LYS A 319 2.87 10.94 21.62
N PHE A 320 2.57 12.11 21.06
CA PHE A 320 2.01 13.20 21.84
C PHE A 320 0.73 12.72 22.54
N SER A 321 0.58 13.06 23.81
CA SER A 321 -0.60 12.75 24.62
C SER A 321 -1.07 14.00 25.35
N GLU A 322 -2.37 14.12 25.58
CA GLU A 322 -2.91 15.21 26.39
C GLU A 322 -3.17 14.72 27.81
N ARG A 323 -2.75 15.49 28.80
CA ARG A 323 -2.93 15.16 30.22
C ARG A 323 -3.31 16.40 31.02
N THR A 324 -4.28 16.23 31.92
CA THR A 324 -4.58 17.25 32.93
C THR A 324 -3.63 17.10 34.11
N TYR A 325 -3.01 18.20 34.54
CA TYR A 325 -2.15 18.26 35.72
C TYR A 325 -2.52 19.52 36.51
N GLN A 326 -2.80 19.36 37.81
CA GLN A 326 -3.26 20.46 38.69
C GLN A 326 -4.45 21.27 38.11
N GLY A 327 -5.36 20.59 37.41
CA GLY A 327 -6.53 21.21 36.76
C GLY A 327 -6.25 21.96 35.45
N ARG A 328 -4.98 22.07 35.00
CA ARG A 328 -4.60 22.64 33.69
C ARG A 328 -4.32 21.52 32.68
N ARG A 329 -4.77 21.67 31.44
CA ARG A 329 -4.54 20.70 30.35
C ARG A 329 -3.20 20.97 29.68
N TYR A 330 -2.37 19.94 29.55
CA TYR A 330 -1.04 19.99 28.93
C TYR A 330 -0.96 19.03 27.74
N ILE A 331 -0.28 19.46 26.68
CA ILE A 331 0.29 18.58 25.67
C ILE A 331 1.60 18.02 26.23
N VAL A 332 1.75 16.70 26.19
CA VAL A 332 2.89 15.96 26.72
C VAL A 332 3.60 15.21 25.61
N SER A 333 4.87 15.53 25.38
CA SER A 333 5.78 14.77 24.52
C SER A 333 6.75 13.94 25.36
N GLU A 334 6.89 12.66 25.04
CA GLU A 334 7.80 11.74 25.74
C GLU A 334 9.03 11.42 24.87
N ILE A 335 10.22 11.62 25.43
CA ILE A 335 11.49 11.14 24.89
C ILE A 335 11.94 9.98 25.78
N LYS A 336 12.44 8.90 25.18
CA LYS A 336 12.85 7.70 25.89
C LYS A 336 14.27 7.30 25.49
N MET A 337 15.05 6.86 26.48
CA MET A 337 16.41 6.37 26.31
C MET A 337 16.56 5.11 27.17
N ALA A 338 17.15 4.05 26.62
CA ALA A 338 17.59 2.90 27.38
C ALA A 338 19.00 3.18 27.93
N LEU A 339 19.20 2.90 29.21
CA LEU A 339 20.46 3.00 29.93
C LEU A 339 20.86 1.59 30.40
N PHE A 340 22.14 1.27 30.28
CA PHE A 340 22.73 0.02 30.73
C PHE A 340 23.91 0.34 31.67
N PRO A 341 23.76 0.19 32.99
CA PRO A 341 24.83 0.42 33.96
C PRO A 341 26.01 -0.52 33.71
N ILE A 342 27.19 0.01 33.36
CA ILE A 342 28.39 -0.82 33.12
C ILE A 342 29.20 -1.07 34.39
N GLN A 343 28.91 -0.36 35.48
CA GLN A 343 29.56 -0.50 36.78
C GLN A 343 28.53 -0.58 37.92
N PRO A 344 28.81 -1.33 39.00
CA PRO A 344 27.94 -1.42 40.17
C PRO A 344 28.16 -0.25 41.14
N GLY A 345 27.10 0.14 41.85
CA GLY A 345 27.12 1.19 42.86
C GLY A 345 26.15 2.33 42.59
N LYS A 346 26.29 3.43 43.34
CA LYS A 346 25.50 4.64 43.15
C LYS A 346 25.86 5.30 41.82
N LEU A 347 24.88 5.46 40.94
CA LEU A 347 25.01 6.13 39.65
C LEU A 347 24.02 7.29 39.56
N GLU A 348 24.33 8.26 38.70
CA GLU A 348 23.50 9.44 38.49
C GLU A 348 23.21 9.64 37.00
N VAL A 349 21.93 9.85 36.69
CA VAL A 349 21.51 10.47 35.43
C VAL A 349 21.42 11.97 35.68
N GLY A 350 22.26 12.75 35.00
CA GLY A 350 22.31 14.20 35.15
C GLY A 350 21.03 14.92 34.69
N PRO A 351 20.94 16.24 34.88
CA PRO A 351 19.78 17.03 34.47
C PRO A 351 19.71 17.14 32.94
N SER A 352 18.67 16.57 32.32
CA SER A 352 18.37 16.80 30.91
C SER A 352 17.75 18.18 30.72
N THR A 353 18.10 18.87 29.63
CA THR A 353 17.60 20.23 29.34
C THR A 353 16.73 20.23 28.08
N ILE A 354 15.63 20.97 28.10
CA ILE A 354 14.81 21.26 26.91
C ILE A 354 14.73 22.77 26.73
N LYS A 355 15.25 23.26 25.59
CA LYS A 355 15.19 24.67 25.19
C LYS A 355 14.05 24.85 24.20
N THR A 356 13.15 25.79 24.47
CA THR A 356 12.04 26.11 23.55
C THR A 356 11.78 27.60 23.51
N ARG A 357 11.21 28.09 22.40
CA ARG A 357 10.84 29.48 22.21
C ARG A 357 9.34 29.65 22.43
N VAL A 358 8.94 30.57 23.30
CA VAL A 358 7.52 30.88 23.56
C VAL A 358 7.22 32.37 23.43
N ALA A 359 5.95 32.69 23.24
CA ALA A 359 5.48 34.07 23.23
C ALA A 359 5.57 34.67 24.64
N LYS A 360 6.11 35.88 24.74
CA LYS A 360 5.99 36.70 25.96
C LYS A 360 4.56 37.21 26.05
N ASN A 361 3.75 36.64 26.94
CA ASN A 361 2.49 37.28 27.35
C ASN A 361 2.82 38.48 28.24
N ARG A 362 3.09 39.64 27.62
CA ARG A 362 2.94 40.94 28.28
C ARG A 362 1.55 41.46 27.94
N THR A 363 0.80 41.83 28.98
CA THR A 363 -0.51 42.46 28.82
C THR A 363 -0.31 43.84 28.20
N VAL A 364 -0.80 44.05 26.98
CA VAL A 364 -0.85 45.38 26.39
C VAL A 364 -2.11 46.05 26.91
N ASP A 365 -1.95 47.15 27.64
CA ASP A 365 -3.10 47.95 28.05
C ASP A 365 -3.55 48.83 26.87
N PRO A 366 -4.78 48.68 26.36
CA PRO A 366 -5.28 49.50 25.25
C PRO A 366 -5.43 51.00 25.59
N PHE A 367 -5.31 51.37 26.86
CA PHE A 367 -5.51 52.73 27.36
C PHE A 367 -4.24 53.37 27.95
N ALA A 368 -3.08 52.69 27.89
CA ALA A 368 -1.81 53.30 28.30
C ALA A 368 -1.36 54.36 27.28
N ASN A 369 -0.81 55.48 27.76
CA ASN A 369 -0.25 56.54 26.90
C ASN A 369 0.83 55.99 25.95
N ASP A 370 1.61 55.01 26.42
CA ASP A 370 2.65 54.35 25.65
C ASP A 370 2.13 53.20 24.77
N PHE A 371 0.80 53.03 24.60
CA PHE A 371 0.20 51.91 23.85
C PHE A 371 0.85 51.70 22.48
N PHE A 372 1.01 52.78 21.70
CA PHE A 372 1.67 52.69 20.39
C PHE A 372 3.14 52.28 20.51
N GLN A 373 3.88 52.82 21.48
CA GLN A 373 5.28 52.44 21.70
C GLN A 373 5.40 50.97 22.16
N GLN A 374 4.52 50.52 23.05
CA GLN A 374 4.43 49.13 23.48
C GLN A 374 4.04 48.20 22.33
N PHE A 375 3.07 48.58 21.48
CA PHE A 375 2.60 47.77 20.35
C PHE A 375 3.67 47.65 19.25
N PHE A 376 4.35 48.75 18.90
CA PHE A 376 5.37 48.76 17.84
C PHE A 376 6.75 48.25 18.32
N SER A 377 7.10 48.38 19.61
CA SER A 377 8.28 47.68 20.17
C SER A 377 8.03 46.19 20.42
N GLN A 378 6.78 45.73 20.47
CA GLN A 378 6.39 44.32 20.56
C GLN A 378 6.46 43.58 19.21
N GLY A 379 7.60 43.66 18.52
CA GLY A 379 7.93 42.75 17.43
C GLY A 379 7.97 41.30 17.94
N LEU A 380 6.85 40.57 17.81
CA LEU A 380 6.59 39.18 18.23
C LEU A 380 7.51 38.69 19.37
N GLY A 381 7.43 39.37 20.52
CA GLY A 381 8.36 39.21 21.62
C GLY A 381 8.46 37.75 22.05
N SER A 382 9.57 37.10 21.70
CA SER A 382 9.80 35.69 22.01
C SER A 382 10.86 35.55 23.10
N GLU A 383 10.68 34.57 23.99
CA GLU A 383 11.70 34.17 24.95
C GLU A 383 12.09 32.71 24.78
N VAL A 384 13.39 32.45 24.92
CA VAL A 384 13.92 31.10 25.00
C VAL A 384 13.85 30.67 26.46
N ARG A 385 12.95 29.74 26.78
CA ARG A 385 12.92 29.07 28.09
C ARG A 385 13.75 27.80 28.01
N ALA A 386 14.70 27.66 28.93
CA ALA A 386 15.47 26.43 29.14
C ALA A 386 14.95 25.74 30.41
N LEU A 387 14.30 24.58 30.22
CA LEU A 387 13.73 23.78 31.30
C LEU A 387 14.70 22.64 31.61
N LYS A 388 15.04 22.44 32.90
CA LYS A 388 15.92 21.36 33.34
C LYS A 388 15.14 20.33 34.16
N THR A 389 15.40 19.05 33.94
CA THR A 389 14.95 17.99 34.85
C THR A 389 15.79 18.01 36.12
N ARG A 390 15.29 17.39 37.20
CA ARG A 390 16.16 17.02 38.32
C ARG A 390 17.11 15.89 37.87
N ALA A 391 18.28 15.80 38.48
CA ALA A 391 19.11 14.60 38.38
C ALA A 391 18.40 13.42 39.07
N ILE A 392 18.71 12.20 38.62
CA ILE A 392 18.15 10.96 39.17
C ILE A 392 19.30 10.09 39.65
N GLN A 393 19.42 9.93 40.97
CA GLN A 393 20.34 8.96 41.57
C GLN A 393 19.65 7.61 41.72
N PHE A 394 20.36 6.54 41.36
CA PHE A 394 19.91 5.15 41.44
C PHE A 394 21.09 4.23 41.78
N ASN A 395 20.85 2.94 42.07
CA ASN A 395 21.93 2.04 42.52
C ASN A 395 22.00 0.76 41.67
N ALA A 396 23.08 0.59 40.91
CA ALA A 396 23.32 -0.58 40.09
C ALA A 396 23.83 -1.76 40.94
N ARG A 397 23.06 -2.84 40.99
CA ARG A 397 23.37 -4.05 41.77
C ARG A 397 24.45 -4.89 41.08
N ARG A 398 25.41 -5.38 41.85
CA ARG A 398 26.36 -6.42 41.39
C ARG A 398 25.58 -7.68 41.03
N LEU A 399 26.00 -8.36 39.96
CA LEU A 399 25.53 -9.71 39.66
C LEU A 399 25.97 -10.69 40.79
N PRO A 400 25.15 -11.68 41.18
CA PRO A 400 25.51 -12.63 42.24
C PRO A 400 26.75 -13.45 41.89
N LYS A 401 27.65 -13.71 42.85
CA LYS A 401 28.76 -14.66 42.65
C LYS A 401 28.27 -16.12 42.61
N LYS A 402 27.28 -16.47 43.44
CA LYS A 402 26.73 -17.83 43.55
C LYS A 402 25.94 -18.18 42.29
N GLY A 403 26.24 -19.34 41.70
CA GLY A 403 25.54 -19.86 40.52
C GLY A 403 25.93 -19.21 39.19
N LYS A 404 26.99 -18.38 39.14
CA LYS A 404 27.53 -17.82 37.90
C LYS A 404 28.18 -18.95 37.07
N PRO A 405 27.73 -19.24 35.84
CA PRO A 405 28.39 -20.21 34.96
C PRO A 405 29.79 -19.73 34.55
N PRO A 406 30.74 -20.64 34.28
CA PRO A 406 32.06 -20.27 33.76
C PRO A 406 31.96 -19.62 32.37
N ASP A 407 31.05 -20.13 31.52
CA ASP A 407 30.73 -19.67 30.17
C ASP A 407 29.95 -18.33 30.11
N PHE A 408 29.80 -17.62 31.24
CA PHE A 408 28.98 -16.40 31.30
C PHE A 408 29.68 -15.19 30.65
N GLY A 409 29.42 -14.99 29.36
CA GLY A 409 29.93 -13.88 28.54
C GLY A 409 29.30 -12.49 28.80
N GLY A 410 28.64 -12.25 29.94
CA GLY A 410 28.16 -10.90 30.33
C GLY A 410 26.74 -10.51 29.89
N ALA A 411 26.00 -11.41 29.24
CA ALA A 411 24.65 -11.16 28.76
C ALA A 411 23.60 -11.05 29.90
N VAL A 412 22.91 -9.93 29.98
CA VAL A 412 21.88 -9.65 31.01
C VAL A 412 20.56 -9.24 30.34
N GLY A 413 19.48 -9.97 30.65
CA GLY A 413 18.19 -9.79 29.98
C GLY A 413 17.38 -11.08 29.89
N LYS A 414 16.53 -11.18 28.86
CA LYS A 414 15.74 -12.39 28.58
C LYS A 414 16.02 -12.83 27.14
N PHE A 415 16.64 -14.00 26.98
CA PHE A 415 17.10 -14.51 25.69
C PHE A 415 16.62 -15.93 25.40
N THR A 416 16.55 -16.24 24.11
CA THR A 416 16.39 -17.58 23.52
C THR A 416 17.57 -17.85 22.58
N ILE A 417 17.85 -19.12 22.31
CA ILE A 417 18.85 -19.54 21.33
C ILE A 417 18.23 -20.55 20.36
N GLU A 418 18.51 -20.36 19.08
CA GLU A 418 18.12 -21.21 17.95
C GLU A 418 19.39 -21.53 17.15
N ALA A 419 19.50 -22.74 16.60
CA ALA A 419 20.54 -23.09 15.63
C ALA A 419 19.91 -23.82 14.45
N GLU A 420 20.47 -23.56 13.27
CA GLU A 420 20.01 -24.07 11.98
C GLU A 420 21.24 -24.32 11.11
N ILE A 421 21.17 -25.35 10.26
CA ILE A 421 22.19 -25.67 9.26
C ILE A 421 21.58 -25.50 7.87
N ASP A 422 22.38 -25.10 6.89
CA ASP A 422 21.92 -24.90 5.52
C ASP A 422 21.53 -26.21 4.80
N ARG A 423 22.17 -27.33 5.15
CA ARG A 423 21.88 -28.67 4.60
C ARG A 423 22.04 -29.76 5.67
N HIS A 424 21.11 -30.72 5.67
CA HIS A 424 21.18 -31.93 6.49
C HIS A 424 21.86 -33.11 5.80
N GLU A 425 22.18 -32.98 4.51
CA GLU A 425 22.87 -33.98 3.70
C GLU A 425 24.14 -33.37 3.12
N ALA A 426 25.26 -34.09 3.21
CA ALA A 426 26.58 -33.61 2.81
C ALA A 426 27.50 -34.74 2.35
N LYS A 427 28.66 -34.39 1.78
CA LYS A 427 29.77 -35.33 1.53
C LYS A 427 30.96 -35.01 2.45
N VAL A 428 31.81 -36.00 2.74
CA VAL A 428 33.06 -35.75 3.47
C VAL A 428 33.88 -34.67 2.74
N GLY A 429 34.26 -33.62 3.46
CA GLY A 429 34.94 -32.44 2.90
C GLY A 429 34.04 -31.28 2.47
N ASP A 430 32.72 -31.44 2.40
CA ASP A 430 31.79 -30.35 2.06
C ASP A 430 31.79 -29.24 3.12
N ALA A 431 31.51 -28.00 2.69
CA ALA A 431 31.24 -26.88 3.60
C ALA A 431 29.74 -26.81 3.93
N LEU A 432 29.42 -26.77 5.22
CA LEU A 432 28.08 -26.56 5.78
C LEU A 432 28.06 -25.29 6.62
N ASN A 433 26.99 -24.51 6.53
CA ASN A 433 26.84 -23.23 7.21
C ASN A 433 25.93 -23.36 8.43
N LEU A 434 26.54 -23.52 9.61
CA LEU A 434 25.83 -23.45 10.89
C LEU A 434 25.53 -21.99 11.24
N THR A 435 24.26 -21.65 11.34
CA THR A 435 23.77 -20.34 11.80
C THR A 435 23.19 -20.47 13.20
N VAL A 436 23.76 -19.75 14.17
CA VAL A 436 23.28 -19.73 15.56
C VAL A 436 22.74 -18.35 15.89
N LYS A 437 21.48 -18.27 16.31
CA LYS A 437 20.75 -17.03 16.55
C LYS A 437 20.35 -16.92 18.02
N ILE A 438 20.89 -15.91 18.69
CA ILE A 438 20.49 -15.53 20.05
C ILE A 438 19.55 -14.34 19.94
N ALA A 439 18.29 -14.50 20.35
CA ALA A 439 17.27 -13.46 20.26
C ALA A 439 16.73 -13.08 21.64
N GLY A 440 16.35 -11.82 21.86
CA GLY A 440 15.80 -11.42 23.16
C GLY A 440 15.74 -9.91 23.43
N THR A 441 15.59 -9.58 24.72
CA THR A 441 15.55 -8.21 25.24
C THR A 441 16.67 -7.99 26.26
N GLY A 442 17.36 -6.85 26.18
CA GLY A 442 18.52 -6.54 27.02
C GLY A 442 19.69 -5.96 26.22
N ASN A 443 20.88 -5.96 26.82
CA ASN A 443 22.07 -5.42 26.17
C ASN A 443 22.69 -6.41 25.17
N LEU A 444 22.18 -6.42 23.94
CA LEU A 444 22.69 -7.28 22.85
C LEU A 444 24.17 -7.04 22.53
N LYS A 445 24.69 -5.83 22.76
CA LYS A 445 26.12 -5.49 22.57
C LYS A 445 27.03 -6.11 23.63
N SER A 446 26.48 -6.52 24.78
CA SER A 446 27.21 -7.27 25.82
C SER A 446 27.18 -8.78 25.65
N ILE A 447 26.55 -9.29 24.58
CA ILE A 447 26.70 -10.69 24.20
C ILE A 447 28.08 -10.81 23.55
N GLY A 448 29.00 -11.46 24.25
CA GLY A 448 30.34 -11.81 23.74
C GLY A 448 30.29 -12.85 22.61
N ASP A 449 31.39 -13.54 22.41
CA ASP A 449 31.44 -14.64 21.43
C ASP A 449 30.83 -15.91 22.02
N LEU A 450 30.44 -16.83 21.14
CA LEU A 450 29.74 -18.06 21.53
C LEU A 450 30.70 -19.24 21.42
N GLU A 451 31.01 -19.87 22.55
CA GLU A 451 31.83 -21.08 22.58
C GLU A 451 31.03 -22.24 22.00
N LEU A 452 31.54 -22.82 20.90
CA LEU A 452 31.00 -24.06 20.36
C LEU A 452 31.45 -25.26 21.22
N PRO A 453 30.59 -26.27 21.40
CA PRO A 453 31.03 -27.56 21.93
C PRO A 453 32.08 -28.18 21.01
N GLU A 454 32.97 -29.00 21.58
CA GLU A 454 33.93 -29.76 20.79
C GLU A 454 33.19 -30.77 19.88
N MET A 455 33.55 -30.75 18.60
CA MET A 455 32.92 -31.58 17.56
C MET A 455 34.02 -32.36 16.83
N ALA A 456 34.42 -33.51 17.37
CA ALA A 456 35.55 -34.28 16.87
C ALA A 456 35.39 -34.66 15.38
N GLU A 457 34.18 -34.96 14.91
CA GLU A 457 33.92 -35.32 13.51
C GLU A 457 33.92 -34.12 12.54
N PHE A 458 33.94 -32.88 13.04
CA PHE A 458 33.91 -31.66 12.21
C PHE A 458 35.19 -30.83 12.33
N ARG A 459 35.53 -30.08 11.29
CA ARG A 459 36.42 -28.92 11.38
C ARG A 459 35.57 -27.66 11.35
N SER A 460 35.65 -26.84 12.39
CA SER A 460 34.97 -25.55 12.51
C SER A 460 35.93 -24.40 12.24
N TYR A 461 35.46 -23.37 11.52
CA TYR A 461 36.19 -22.12 11.29
C TYR A 461 35.67 -20.99 12.20
N GLU A 462 36.31 -19.83 12.19
CA GLU A 462 35.96 -18.70 13.07
C GLU A 462 34.50 -18.24 12.91
N MET A 463 33.87 -17.89 14.04
CA MET A 463 32.51 -17.36 14.06
C MET A 463 32.46 -15.90 13.62
N VAL A 464 31.74 -15.62 12.54
CA VAL A 464 31.40 -14.23 12.19
C VAL A 464 30.07 -13.85 12.85
N GLY A 465 30.13 -12.95 13.83
CA GLY A 465 28.97 -12.40 14.52
C GLY A 465 28.38 -11.18 13.81
N SER A 466 27.06 -11.16 13.64
CA SER A 466 26.29 -10.01 13.13
C SER A 466 25.19 -9.61 14.11
N LEU A 467 24.96 -8.31 14.30
CA LEU A 467 24.01 -7.78 15.28
C LEU A 467 22.81 -7.12 14.58
N ASN A 468 21.64 -7.72 14.73
CA ASN A 468 20.36 -7.17 14.27
C ASN A 468 19.59 -6.60 15.49
N GLN A 469 19.84 -5.34 15.81
CA GLN A 469 19.19 -4.63 16.92
C GLN A 469 17.96 -3.85 16.44
N SER A 470 16.85 -4.02 17.16
CA SER A 470 15.61 -3.27 17.00
C SER A 470 15.31 -2.49 18.28
N LYS A 471 14.55 -1.40 18.17
CA LYS A 471 14.23 -0.52 19.29
C LYS A 471 12.76 -0.15 19.25
N ASP A 472 12.07 -0.27 20.38
CA ASP A 472 10.67 0.12 20.50
C ASP A 472 10.41 0.91 21.80
N LYS A 473 9.14 1.08 22.17
CA LYS A 473 8.73 1.86 23.36
C LYS A 473 9.02 1.15 24.69
N ASN A 474 9.34 -0.14 24.64
CA ASN A 474 9.59 -1.05 25.75
C ASN A 474 11.09 -1.39 25.88
N GLY A 475 11.92 -0.96 24.93
CA GLY A 475 13.38 -0.95 25.06
C GLY A 475 14.12 -1.42 23.81
N VAL A 476 15.29 -2.00 24.06
CA VAL A 476 16.16 -2.64 23.09
C VAL A 476 15.84 -4.13 23.03
N GLN A 477 15.62 -4.61 21.82
CA GLN A 477 15.37 -6.01 21.51
C GLN A 477 16.03 -6.39 20.19
N GLY A 478 16.04 -7.67 19.82
CA GLY A 478 16.59 -8.12 18.54
C GLY A 478 17.37 -9.42 18.69
N SER A 479 18.39 -9.59 17.85
CA SER A 479 19.18 -10.82 17.82
C SER A 479 20.63 -10.62 17.41
N LYS A 480 21.55 -11.34 18.05
CA LYS A 480 22.93 -11.55 17.56
C LYS A 480 22.97 -12.91 16.83
N VAL A 481 23.46 -12.92 15.60
CA VAL A 481 23.53 -14.10 14.74
C VAL A 481 24.99 -14.41 14.45
N PHE A 482 25.43 -15.61 14.83
CA PHE A 482 26.76 -16.13 14.57
C PHE A 482 26.68 -17.11 13.40
N LYS A 483 27.63 -17.02 12.47
CA LYS A 483 27.79 -17.99 11.38
C LYS A 483 29.12 -18.70 11.50
N THR A 484 29.09 -20.02 11.38
CA THR A 484 30.26 -20.91 11.42
C THR A 484 30.22 -21.80 10.18
N VAL A 485 31.36 -21.95 9.50
CA VAL A 485 31.51 -23.02 8.50
C VAL A 485 31.97 -24.29 9.22
N LEU A 486 31.27 -25.40 8.98
CA LEU A 486 31.61 -26.74 9.46
C LEU A 486 31.97 -27.62 8.26
N THR A 487 33.01 -28.43 8.39
CA THR A 487 33.42 -29.41 7.38
C THR A 487 33.47 -30.81 8.00
N PRO A 488 32.65 -31.78 7.54
CA PRO A 488 32.70 -33.17 8.00
C PRO A 488 34.02 -33.85 7.65
N LYS A 489 34.61 -34.59 8.61
CA LYS A 489 35.84 -35.37 8.44
C LYS A 489 35.59 -36.85 8.11
N VAL A 490 34.44 -37.38 8.48
CA VAL A 490 34.06 -38.79 8.35
C VAL A 490 32.64 -38.92 7.83
N SER A 491 32.34 -40.03 7.15
CA SER A 491 31.00 -40.35 6.64
C SER A 491 30.17 -41.11 7.68
N GLY A 492 28.85 -40.99 7.59
CA GLY A 492 27.88 -41.57 8.50
C GLY A 492 26.87 -40.52 8.99
N LYS A 493 26.07 -40.88 10.00
CA LYS A 493 25.14 -39.95 10.66
C LYS A 493 25.89 -39.20 11.76
N LEU A 494 26.25 -37.95 11.48
CA LEU A 494 26.92 -37.08 12.43
C LEU A 494 25.91 -36.26 13.21
N SER A 495 26.27 -35.85 14.44
CA SER A 495 25.42 -35.01 15.27
C SER A 495 26.18 -33.77 15.74
N ILE A 496 25.62 -32.59 15.46
CA ILE A 496 26.07 -31.34 16.04
C ILE A 496 25.40 -31.23 17.42
N PRO A 497 26.14 -31.29 18.53
CA PRO A 497 25.55 -31.31 19.86
C PRO A 497 24.95 -29.95 20.25
N GLY A 498 23.97 -29.96 21.17
CA GLY A 498 23.22 -28.77 21.58
C GLY A 498 24.11 -27.66 22.16
N ILE A 499 24.18 -26.54 21.44
CA ILE A 499 25.04 -25.39 21.74
C ILE A 499 24.49 -24.66 22.96
N ARG A 500 25.36 -24.37 23.93
CA ARG A 500 24.99 -23.75 25.20
C ARG A 500 25.08 -22.24 25.11
N PHE A 501 24.15 -21.54 25.75
CA PHE A 501 24.28 -20.10 26.00
C PHE A 501 23.78 -19.76 27.41
N SER A 502 24.61 -19.05 28.17
CA SER A 502 24.29 -18.60 29.52
C SER A 502 24.07 -17.09 29.60
N PHE A 503 23.04 -16.70 30.34
CA PHE A 503 22.68 -15.31 30.59
C PHE A 503 22.14 -15.13 32.01
N PHE A 504 22.12 -13.89 32.51
CA PHE A 504 21.47 -13.57 33.77
C PHE A 504 20.06 -13.03 33.51
N ASP A 505 19.04 -13.68 34.07
CA ASP A 505 17.65 -13.27 34.01
C ASP A 505 17.35 -12.35 35.21
N PRO A 506 17.29 -11.01 35.03
CA PRO A 506 17.09 -10.08 36.14
C PRO A 506 15.69 -10.22 36.76
N SER A 507 14.69 -10.70 36.01
CA SER A 507 13.33 -10.90 36.52
C SER A 507 13.26 -12.03 37.55
N ARG A 508 14.14 -13.04 37.41
CA ARG A 508 14.31 -14.15 38.35
C ARG A 508 15.48 -13.95 39.32
N SER A 509 16.32 -12.94 39.08
CA SER A 509 17.59 -12.72 39.80
C SER A 509 18.51 -13.95 39.80
N GLN A 510 18.50 -14.72 38.71
CA GLN A 510 19.19 -16.00 38.58
C GLN A 510 19.88 -16.13 37.21
N TYR A 511 20.98 -16.86 37.19
CA TYR A 511 21.60 -17.31 35.93
C TYR A 511 20.74 -18.40 35.29
N ARG A 512 20.64 -18.35 33.96
CA ARG A 512 19.96 -19.35 33.15
C ARG A 512 20.88 -19.82 32.04
N ILE A 513 20.80 -21.11 31.74
CA ILE A 513 21.47 -21.74 30.60
C ILE A 513 20.36 -22.25 29.69
N VAL A 514 20.40 -21.85 28.43
CA VAL A 514 19.57 -22.39 27.35
C VAL A 514 20.47 -23.18 26.41
N LYS A 515 19.89 -24.18 25.74
CA LYS A 515 20.60 -25.01 24.76
C LYS A 515 19.78 -25.12 23.48
N THR A 516 20.44 -25.21 22.34
CA THR A 516 19.80 -25.63 21.09
C THR A 516 19.48 -27.12 21.14
N LYS A 517 18.59 -27.58 20.25
CA LYS A 517 18.48 -29.02 19.97
C LYS A 517 19.76 -29.51 19.26
N PRO A 518 20.15 -30.78 19.41
CA PRO A 518 21.11 -31.40 18.51
C PRO A 518 20.62 -31.34 17.06
N ILE A 519 21.54 -31.27 16.10
CA ILE A 519 21.24 -31.26 14.66
C ILE A 519 21.93 -32.47 14.04
N GLU A 520 21.15 -33.38 13.46
CA GLU A 520 21.68 -34.53 12.72
C GLU A 520 22.01 -34.13 11.28
N VAL A 521 23.12 -34.66 10.77
CA VAL A 521 23.62 -34.47 9.42
C VAL A 521 24.04 -35.82 8.86
N GLU A 522 23.45 -36.24 7.74
CA GLU A 522 23.80 -37.45 7.02
C GLU A 522 24.94 -37.15 6.04
N VAL A 523 26.10 -37.77 6.24
CA VAL A 523 27.31 -37.51 5.48
C VAL A 523 27.68 -38.73 4.64
N GLU A 524 27.49 -38.64 3.33
CA GLU A 524 27.96 -39.65 2.39
C GLU A 524 29.49 -39.68 2.35
N ALA A 525 30.06 -40.85 2.02
CA ALA A 525 31.47 -40.93 1.67
C ALA A 525 31.76 -39.98 0.49
N GLY A 526 32.64 -39.00 0.73
CA GLY A 526 33.18 -38.20 -0.37
C GLY A 526 33.87 -39.11 -1.37
N LYS A 527 33.93 -38.72 -2.65
CA LYS A 527 34.77 -39.43 -3.61
C LYS A 527 36.20 -39.41 -3.08
N VAL A 528 36.68 -40.55 -2.60
CA VAL A 528 38.08 -40.74 -2.26
C VAL A 528 38.85 -40.44 -3.53
N ALA A 529 39.56 -39.32 -3.57
CA ALA A 529 40.59 -39.12 -4.56
C ALA A 529 41.55 -40.30 -4.39
N ALA A 530 41.71 -41.09 -5.44
CA ALA A 530 42.61 -42.24 -5.41
C ALA A 530 43.98 -41.81 -4.88
N ALA A 531 44.63 -42.71 -4.13
CA ALA A 531 45.89 -42.44 -3.45
C ALA A 531 46.87 -41.69 -4.38
N PRO A 532 47.61 -40.69 -3.87
CA PRO A 532 48.39 -39.80 -4.72
C PRO A 532 49.44 -40.59 -5.49
N THR A 533 49.20 -40.79 -6.79
CA THR A 533 50.22 -41.24 -7.73
C THR A 533 51.36 -40.24 -7.63
N GLN A 534 52.56 -40.71 -7.27
CA GLN A 534 53.72 -39.85 -7.12
C GLN A 534 54.05 -39.20 -8.47
N VAL A 535 53.72 -37.91 -8.59
CA VAL A 535 54.09 -37.12 -9.78
C VAL A 535 55.54 -36.70 -9.58
N THR A 536 56.46 -37.44 -10.19
CA THR A 536 57.89 -37.10 -10.21
C THR A 536 58.08 -35.79 -11.00
N PHE A 537 58.30 -34.69 -10.29
CA PHE A 537 58.65 -33.41 -10.92
C PHE A 537 60.12 -33.41 -11.34
N SER A 538 60.39 -33.74 -12.60
CA SER A 538 61.65 -33.39 -13.26
C SER A 538 61.65 -31.88 -13.60
N ALA A 539 62.43 -31.11 -12.84
CA ALA A 539 62.55 -29.67 -13.05
C ALA A 539 63.49 -29.36 -14.22
N GLN A 540 62.94 -29.10 -15.41
CA GLN A 540 63.67 -28.51 -16.53
C GLN A 540 63.40 -26.99 -16.56
N PRO A 541 64.41 -26.12 -16.34
CA PRO A 541 64.20 -24.68 -16.33
C PRO A 541 64.13 -24.12 -17.76
N GLY A 542 62.91 -23.80 -18.24
CA GLY A 542 62.67 -23.32 -19.61
C GLY A 542 61.62 -22.22 -19.71
N THR A 543 62.07 -20.97 -19.56
CA THR A 543 61.55 -19.73 -20.19
C THR A 543 60.04 -19.55 -20.49
N ASN A 544 59.50 -18.46 -19.94
CA ASN A 544 58.47 -17.59 -20.55
C ASN A 544 57.03 -18.13 -20.72
N GLY A 545 56.39 -18.53 -19.60
CA GLY A 545 54.93 -18.61 -19.50
C GLY A 545 54.33 -17.36 -18.82
N LYS A 546 53.56 -16.55 -19.56
CA LYS A 546 52.78 -15.43 -18.98
C LYS A 546 51.80 -15.96 -17.94
N ILE A 547 51.76 -15.36 -16.75
CA ILE A 547 50.69 -15.59 -15.77
C ILE A 547 49.42 -14.92 -16.30
N THR A 548 48.53 -15.70 -16.91
CA THR A 548 47.15 -15.27 -17.14
C THR A 548 46.39 -15.34 -15.82
N THR A 549 46.22 -14.18 -15.18
CA THR A 549 45.27 -14.01 -14.09
C THR A 549 43.86 -14.28 -14.62
N VAL A 550 43.29 -15.45 -14.29
CA VAL A 550 41.87 -15.76 -14.51
C VAL A 550 41.06 -14.94 -13.50
N THR A 551 40.86 -13.66 -13.82
CA THR A 551 40.05 -12.72 -13.05
C THR A 551 38.70 -12.51 -13.73
N GLU A 552 38.00 -13.61 -14.02
CA GLU A 552 36.59 -13.62 -14.42
C GLU A 552 36.03 -15.01 -14.11
N ASP A 553 35.31 -15.15 -12.99
CA ASP A 553 33.90 -15.57 -12.99
C ASP A 553 33.30 -15.61 -11.57
N ILE A 554 32.66 -14.51 -11.16
CA ILE A 554 31.49 -14.56 -10.25
C ILE A 554 30.50 -13.49 -10.74
N ARG A 555 29.80 -13.75 -11.85
CA ARG A 555 28.60 -12.94 -12.16
C ARG A 555 27.42 -13.44 -11.34
N TYR A 556 26.88 -12.55 -10.51
CA TYR A 556 25.61 -12.73 -9.79
C TYR A 556 24.50 -13.14 -10.78
N MET A 557 24.11 -14.42 -10.77
CA MET A 557 22.88 -14.86 -11.43
C MET A 557 21.68 -14.40 -10.60
N HIS A 558 21.20 -13.20 -10.90
CA HIS A 558 19.82 -12.85 -10.61
C HIS A 558 18.92 -13.54 -11.63
N ASP A 559 18.07 -14.45 -11.17
CA ASP A 559 16.96 -14.97 -11.97
C ASP A 559 16.05 -13.82 -12.39
N VAL A 560 16.23 -13.36 -13.62
CA VAL A 560 15.36 -12.36 -14.23
C VAL A 560 14.04 -13.06 -14.55
N LEU A 561 13.13 -13.08 -13.58
CA LEU A 561 11.74 -13.51 -13.72
C LEU A 561 11.08 -12.81 -14.92
N ARG A 562 11.18 -13.43 -16.10
CA ARG A 562 10.55 -12.93 -17.33
C ARG A 562 9.04 -13.06 -17.15
N PRO A 563 8.27 -11.95 -17.10
CA PRO A 563 6.84 -12.03 -16.91
C PRO A 563 6.20 -12.81 -18.06
N SER A 564 5.35 -13.77 -17.72
CA SER A 564 4.61 -14.57 -18.69
C SER A 564 3.80 -13.69 -19.64
N ALA A 565 3.39 -14.24 -20.80
CA ALA A 565 2.55 -13.51 -21.75
C ALA A 565 1.30 -12.89 -21.07
N ALA A 566 0.64 -13.65 -20.18
CA ALA A 566 -0.48 -13.17 -19.37
C ALA A 566 -0.11 -11.99 -18.46
N ALA A 567 1.04 -12.04 -17.78
CA ALA A 567 1.51 -10.93 -16.94
C ALA A 567 1.86 -9.68 -17.76
N ARG A 568 2.38 -9.84 -18.99
CA ARG A 568 2.63 -8.73 -19.93
C ARG A 568 1.32 -8.09 -20.40
N TRP A 569 0.32 -8.89 -20.77
CA TRP A 569 -1.02 -8.38 -21.10
C TRP A 569 -1.70 -7.69 -19.91
N ALA A 570 -1.62 -8.26 -18.71
CA ALA A 570 -2.15 -7.65 -17.49
C ALA A 570 -1.46 -6.30 -17.18
N ALA A 571 -0.14 -6.20 -17.37
CA ALA A 571 0.59 -4.94 -17.21
C ALA A 571 0.21 -3.90 -18.27
N LEU A 572 -0.10 -4.32 -19.50
CA LEU A 572 -0.55 -3.43 -20.58
C LEU A 572 -1.98 -2.91 -20.30
N ILE A 573 -2.88 -3.76 -19.82
CA ILE A 573 -4.24 -3.41 -19.37
C ILE A 573 -4.23 -2.58 -18.06
N ALA A 574 -3.22 -2.76 -17.20
CA ALA A 574 -3.03 -1.95 -16.00
C ALA A 574 -2.24 -0.64 -16.28
N SER A 575 -1.74 -0.45 -17.50
CA SER A 575 -1.06 0.80 -17.90
C SER A 575 -2.09 1.91 -18.16
N ALA A 576 -1.73 3.15 -17.83
CA ALA A 576 -2.65 4.28 -17.84
C ALA A 576 -3.26 4.61 -19.23
N GLY A 577 -2.69 4.11 -20.33
CA GLY A 577 -3.20 4.35 -21.69
C GLY A 577 -4.39 3.47 -22.09
N SER A 578 -4.50 2.26 -21.56
CA SER A 578 -5.60 1.35 -21.92
C SER A 578 -6.97 1.85 -21.44
N ILE A 579 -6.98 2.49 -20.26
CA ILE A 579 -8.18 3.05 -19.61
C ILE A 579 -8.78 4.21 -20.42
N THR A 580 -7.98 4.94 -21.20
CA THR A 580 -8.46 6.07 -22.02
C THR A 580 -8.76 5.69 -23.47
N VAL A 581 -8.03 4.73 -24.05
CA VAL A 581 -8.20 4.32 -25.45
C VAL A 581 -9.50 3.55 -25.68
N ILE A 582 -9.90 2.65 -24.77
CA ILE A 582 -11.12 1.83 -24.96
C ILE A 582 -12.41 2.69 -24.99
N PRO A 583 -12.64 3.64 -24.04
CA PRO A 583 -13.80 4.53 -24.12
C PRO A 583 -13.78 5.44 -25.36
N ALA A 584 -12.61 5.94 -25.77
CA ALA A 584 -12.48 6.75 -26.98
C ALA A 584 -12.84 5.96 -28.24
N PHE A 585 -12.35 4.72 -28.37
CA PHE A 585 -12.69 3.83 -29.49
C PHE A 585 -14.19 3.52 -29.55
N LEU A 586 -14.82 3.24 -28.39
CA LEU A 586 -16.27 3.04 -28.31
C LEU A 586 -17.07 4.31 -28.68
N PHE A 587 -16.59 5.50 -28.31
CA PHE A 587 -17.21 6.77 -28.67
C PHE A 587 -17.14 7.04 -30.18
N PHE A 588 -15.96 6.91 -30.81
CA PHE A 588 -15.82 7.07 -32.26
C PHE A 588 -16.55 5.97 -33.04
N GLY A 589 -16.54 4.73 -32.54
CA GLY A 589 -17.33 3.62 -33.10
C GLY A 589 -18.83 3.88 -33.03
N SER A 590 -19.33 4.43 -31.92
CA SER A 590 -20.73 4.87 -31.78
C SER A 590 -21.10 5.94 -32.81
N ILE A 591 -20.21 6.93 -33.05
CA ILE A 591 -20.43 7.99 -34.03
C ILE A 591 -20.49 7.39 -35.45
N GLY A 592 -19.52 6.54 -35.81
CA GLY A 592 -19.50 5.83 -37.08
C GLY A 592 -20.75 4.98 -37.30
N TRP A 593 -21.20 4.27 -36.26
CA TRP A 593 -22.44 3.49 -36.29
C TRP A 593 -23.69 4.35 -36.50
N THR A 594 -23.78 5.53 -35.87
CA THR A 594 -24.90 6.45 -36.13
C THR A 594 -24.90 6.97 -37.57
N PHE A 595 -23.75 7.36 -38.12
CA PHE A 595 -23.66 7.79 -39.53
C PHE A 595 -23.96 6.66 -40.52
N TYR A 596 -23.55 5.43 -40.22
CA TYR A 596 -23.92 4.25 -41.00
C TYR A 596 -25.44 4.04 -41.00
N ARG A 597 -26.07 4.09 -39.80
CA ARG A 597 -27.52 3.87 -39.65
C ARG A 597 -28.36 4.99 -40.28
N ASP A 598 -27.90 6.23 -40.18
CA ASP A 598 -28.59 7.38 -40.77
C ASP A 598 -28.49 7.39 -42.30
N ARG A 599 -27.42 6.85 -42.90
CA ARG A 599 -27.35 6.57 -44.35
C ARG A 599 -28.37 5.52 -44.79
N GLU A 600 -28.54 4.44 -44.02
CA GLU A 600 -29.52 3.38 -44.32
C GLU A 600 -30.97 3.91 -44.23
N LEU A 601 -31.22 4.94 -43.40
CA LEU A 601 -32.52 5.60 -43.26
C LEU A 601 -32.85 6.62 -44.37
N GLN A 602 -31.87 7.10 -45.13
CA GLN A 602 -32.08 8.05 -46.23
C GLN A 602 -32.56 7.38 -47.53
N ASP A 603 -32.34 6.08 -47.70
CA ASP A 603 -32.78 5.32 -48.88
C ASP A 603 -33.33 3.94 -48.46
N PRO A 604 -34.61 3.87 -48.00
CA PRO A 604 -35.23 2.61 -47.61
C PRO A 604 -35.40 1.63 -48.78
N SER A 605 -35.30 2.09 -50.04
CA SER A 605 -35.35 1.21 -51.21
C SER A 605 -34.06 0.39 -51.36
N ARG A 606 -32.89 1.03 -51.20
CA ARG A 606 -31.60 0.33 -51.15
C ARG A 606 -31.51 -0.63 -49.96
N ALA A 607 -31.98 -0.21 -48.79
CA ALA A 607 -31.97 -1.04 -47.59
C ALA A 607 -32.80 -2.33 -47.78
N ARG A 608 -33.99 -2.23 -48.39
CA ARG A 608 -34.79 -3.42 -48.77
C ARG A 608 -34.08 -4.29 -49.80
N ARG A 609 -33.65 -3.72 -50.93
CA ARG A 609 -32.94 -4.44 -52.01
C ARG A 609 -31.72 -5.21 -51.51
N ARG A 610 -30.91 -4.63 -50.61
CA ARG A 610 -29.72 -5.25 -50.02
C ARG A 610 -30.06 -6.39 -49.05
N ASN A 611 -31.15 -6.26 -48.30
CA ASN A 611 -31.55 -7.24 -47.29
C ASN A 611 -32.50 -8.33 -47.83
N ALA A 612 -33.09 -8.15 -49.02
CA ALA A 612 -34.02 -9.06 -49.68
C ALA A 612 -33.56 -10.54 -49.63
N ARG A 613 -32.34 -10.81 -50.10
CA ARG A 613 -31.73 -12.16 -50.07
C ARG A 613 -31.58 -12.72 -48.66
N GLY A 614 -31.21 -11.86 -47.71
CA GLY A 614 -31.04 -12.23 -46.31
C GLY A 614 -32.37 -12.57 -45.63
N ASN A 615 -33.44 -11.86 -45.99
CA ASN A 615 -34.80 -12.12 -45.52
C ASN A 615 -35.35 -13.41 -46.15
N ALA A 616 -35.24 -13.58 -47.47
CA ALA A 616 -35.66 -14.81 -48.15
C ALA A 616 -34.94 -16.05 -47.61
N LYS A 617 -33.62 -15.98 -47.34
CA LYS A 617 -32.89 -17.07 -46.68
C LYS A 617 -33.40 -17.40 -45.27
N LYS A 618 -33.94 -16.43 -44.51
CA LYS A 618 -34.58 -16.72 -43.22
C LYS A 618 -35.87 -17.52 -43.45
N HIS A 619 -36.74 -17.09 -44.35
CA HIS A 619 -37.99 -17.81 -44.64
C HIS A 619 -37.74 -19.21 -45.22
N ILE A 620 -36.76 -19.39 -46.11
CA ILE A 620 -36.35 -20.73 -46.60
C ILE A 620 -35.85 -21.62 -45.44
N ARG A 621 -35.09 -21.05 -44.49
CA ARG A 621 -34.66 -21.79 -43.29
C ARG A 621 -35.85 -22.15 -42.38
N THR A 622 -36.81 -21.24 -42.21
CA THR A 622 -38.06 -21.50 -41.47
C THR A 622 -38.87 -22.61 -42.15
N ALA A 623 -39.05 -22.54 -43.48
CA ALA A 623 -39.76 -23.55 -44.26
C ALA A 623 -39.16 -24.95 -44.08
N ARG A 624 -37.83 -25.08 -44.15
CA ARG A 624 -37.10 -26.34 -43.89
C ARG A 624 -37.28 -26.90 -42.47
N SER A 625 -37.75 -26.09 -41.52
CA SER A 625 -38.02 -26.52 -40.14
C SER A 625 -39.49 -26.82 -39.84
N LYS A 626 -40.41 -26.59 -40.80
CA LYS A 626 -41.83 -26.94 -40.62
C LYS A 626 -42.11 -28.37 -41.07
N ALA A 627 -42.83 -29.12 -40.24
CA ALA A 627 -43.21 -30.51 -40.52
C ALA A 627 -44.36 -30.64 -41.53
N ASN A 628 -45.22 -29.62 -41.64
CA ASN A 628 -46.36 -29.59 -42.54
C ASN A 628 -45.97 -29.02 -43.92
N SER A 629 -46.16 -29.80 -44.99
CA SER A 629 -45.86 -29.41 -46.37
C SER A 629 -46.58 -28.12 -46.81
N ALA A 630 -47.83 -27.92 -46.40
CA ALA A 630 -48.60 -26.72 -46.76
C ALA A 630 -48.03 -25.45 -46.10
N GLU A 631 -47.62 -25.55 -44.82
CA GLU A 631 -47.01 -24.43 -44.10
C GLU A 631 -45.58 -24.15 -44.57
N ALA A 632 -44.83 -25.18 -44.96
CA ALA A 632 -43.51 -25.04 -45.58
C ALA A 632 -43.62 -24.37 -46.95
N ALA A 633 -44.57 -24.78 -47.79
CA ALA A 633 -44.87 -24.12 -49.06
C ALA A 633 -45.33 -22.66 -48.88
N GLY A 634 -46.10 -22.36 -47.83
CA GLY A 634 -46.46 -21.01 -47.45
C GLY A 634 -45.26 -20.10 -47.15
N GLU A 635 -44.29 -20.58 -46.36
CA GLU A 635 -43.05 -19.83 -46.07
C GLU A 635 -42.14 -19.72 -47.30
N LEU A 636 -42.10 -20.72 -48.18
CA LEU A 636 -41.34 -20.64 -49.44
C LEU A 636 -41.98 -19.66 -50.44
N ALA A 637 -43.32 -19.57 -50.47
CA ALA A 637 -44.02 -18.56 -51.24
C ALA A 637 -43.71 -17.15 -50.72
N GLU A 638 -43.75 -16.94 -49.39
CA GLU A 638 -43.39 -15.65 -48.77
C GLU A 638 -41.91 -15.29 -48.97
N ALA A 639 -41.00 -16.27 -48.95
CA ALA A 639 -39.60 -16.07 -49.31
C ALA A 639 -39.43 -15.52 -50.74
N LEU A 640 -40.22 -16.03 -51.69
CA LEU A 640 -40.12 -15.70 -53.11
C LEU A 640 -40.86 -14.38 -53.45
N SER A 641 -42.08 -14.19 -52.94
CA SER A 641 -42.85 -12.95 -53.11
C SER A 641 -42.17 -11.78 -52.39
N GLY A 642 -41.66 -12.00 -51.17
CA GLY A 642 -40.89 -11.04 -50.39
C GLY A 642 -39.59 -10.64 -51.09
N TYR A 643 -38.83 -11.61 -51.62
CA TYR A 643 -37.61 -11.34 -52.39
C TYR A 643 -37.88 -10.46 -53.61
N LEU A 644 -38.86 -10.84 -54.45
CA LEU A 644 -39.19 -10.09 -55.65
C LEU A 644 -39.81 -8.72 -55.33
N GLY A 645 -40.63 -8.61 -54.28
CA GLY A 645 -41.14 -7.34 -53.77
C GLY A 645 -40.02 -6.38 -53.36
N ASP A 646 -39.11 -6.82 -52.49
CA ASP A 646 -38.00 -6.00 -52.00
C ASP A 646 -37.02 -5.62 -53.12
N LYS A 647 -36.69 -6.52 -54.06
CA LYS A 647 -35.82 -6.24 -55.21
C LYS A 647 -36.47 -5.28 -56.21
N LEU A 648 -37.68 -5.57 -56.65
CA LEU A 648 -38.42 -4.79 -57.66
C LEU A 648 -39.09 -3.54 -57.07
N ASN A 649 -38.93 -3.30 -55.76
CA ASN A 649 -39.50 -2.17 -55.00
C ASN A 649 -41.04 -2.09 -55.09
N ARG A 650 -41.70 -3.26 -55.05
CA ARG A 650 -43.16 -3.43 -55.02
C ARG A 650 -43.60 -4.04 -53.68
N SER A 651 -44.88 -3.93 -53.32
CA SER A 651 -45.37 -4.63 -52.12
C SER A 651 -45.42 -6.14 -52.37
N ALA A 652 -44.87 -6.93 -51.44
CA ALA A 652 -44.98 -8.39 -51.49
C ALA A 652 -46.43 -8.87 -51.27
N SER A 653 -47.19 -8.13 -50.46
CA SER A 653 -48.60 -8.38 -50.19
C SER A 653 -49.46 -8.14 -51.44
N GLY A 654 -49.81 -9.21 -52.14
CA GLY A 654 -50.64 -9.17 -53.36
C GLY A 654 -49.88 -9.22 -54.68
N LEU A 655 -48.58 -9.52 -54.69
CA LEU A 655 -47.83 -9.75 -55.92
C LEU A 655 -48.29 -11.06 -56.58
N THR A 656 -48.98 -11.00 -57.73
CA THR A 656 -49.35 -12.21 -58.49
C THR A 656 -48.19 -12.69 -59.38
N LEU A 657 -48.24 -13.94 -59.85
CA LEU A 657 -47.27 -14.47 -60.82
C LEU A 657 -47.21 -13.61 -62.10
N LYS A 658 -48.35 -13.11 -62.58
CA LYS A 658 -48.39 -12.23 -63.77
C LYS A 658 -47.70 -10.89 -63.49
N ASP A 659 -47.94 -10.30 -62.32
CA ASP A 659 -47.30 -9.04 -61.92
C ASP A 659 -45.79 -9.19 -61.72
N ALA A 660 -45.36 -10.32 -61.15
CA ALA A 660 -43.95 -10.67 -60.97
C ALA A 660 -43.24 -10.83 -62.34
N GLN A 661 -43.82 -11.60 -63.26
CA GLN A 661 -43.27 -11.76 -64.61
C GLN A 661 -43.25 -10.44 -65.40
N ALA A 662 -44.32 -9.63 -65.31
CA ALA A 662 -44.36 -8.32 -65.96
C ALA A 662 -43.33 -7.35 -65.37
N ALA A 663 -43.14 -7.33 -64.04
CA ALA A 663 -42.14 -6.50 -63.38
C ALA A 663 -40.70 -6.94 -63.70
N LEU A 664 -40.45 -8.24 -63.82
CA LEU A 664 -39.14 -8.78 -64.24
C LEU A 664 -38.83 -8.41 -65.70
N LYS A 665 -39.78 -8.59 -66.63
CA LYS A 665 -39.61 -8.15 -68.04
C LYS A 665 -39.40 -6.64 -68.17
N LEU A 666 -40.07 -5.83 -67.36
CA LEU A 666 -39.88 -4.38 -67.34
C LEU A 666 -38.50 -3.99 -66.79
N HIS A 667 -37.96 -4.73 -65.82
CA HIS A 667 -36.65 -4.45 -65.24
C HIS A 667 -35.49 -4.98 -66.11
N ARG A 668 -35.70 -6.07 -66.87
CA ARG A 668 -34.72 -6.65 -67.80
C ARG A 668 -35.43 -7.26 -69.02
N PRO A 669 -35.55 -6.52 -70.15
CA PRO A 669 -36.29 -6.96 -71.34
C PRO A 669 -35.79 -8.28 -71.93
N ASP A 670 -34.47 -8.48 -71.97
CA ASP A 670 -33.83 -9.62 -72.66
C ASP A 670 -33.79 -10.92 -71.82
N MET A 671 -34.62 -11.03 -70.77
CA MET A 671 -34.56 -12.13 -69.81
C MET A 671 -34.86 -13.48 -70.49
N PRO A 672 -34.01 -14.52 -70.33
CA PRO A 672 -34.24 -15.84 -70.89
C PRO A 672 -35.62 -16.39 -70.51
N GLY A 673 -36.40 -16.81 -71.51
CA GLY A 673 -37.76 -17.33 -71.31
C GLY A 673 -37.80 -18.46 -70.26
N GLY A 674 -36.78 -19.33 -70.26
CA GLY A 674 -36.63 -20.41 -69.29
C GLY A 674 -36.60 -19.96 -67.83
N HIS A 675 -36.06 -18.78 -67.49
CA HIS A 675 -36.07 -18.29 -66.09
C HIS A 675 -37.48 -17.86 -65.66
N LEU A 676 -38.25 -17.26 -66.57
CA LEU A 676 -39.65 -16.88 -66.33
C LEU A 676 -40.58 -18.09 -66.28
N GLU A 677 -40.29 -19.14 -67.05
CA GLU A 677 -40.98 -20.43 -67.00
C GLU A 677 -40.67 -21.22 -65.72
N GLN A 678 -39.40 -21.25 -65.29
CA GLN A 678 -39.00 -21.86 -64.01
C GLN A 678 -39.67 -21.15 -62.82
N LEU A 679 -39.71 -19.81 -62.81
CA LEU A 679 -40.49 -19.03 -61.86
C LEU A 679 -41.98 -19.45 -61.90
N ALA A 680 -42.59 -19.51 -63.09
CA ALA A 680 -43.99 -19.90 -63.22
C ALA A 680 -44.28 -21.35 -62.79
N ARG A 681 -43.34 -22.27 -62.95
CA ARG A 681 -43.46 -23.66 -62.50
C ARG A 681 -43.39 -23.76 -60.97
N ILE A 682 -42.35 -23.18 -60.36
CA ILE A 682 -42.15 -23.21 -58.91
C ILE A 682 -43.27 -22.45 -58.19
N TRP A 683 -43.69 -21.29 -58.70
CA TRP A 683 -44.77 -20.49 -58.10
C TRP A 683 -46.11 -21.25 -58.08
N ARG A 684 -46.51 -21.84 -59.21
CA ARG A 684 -47.75 -22.64 -59.29
C ARG A 684 -47.69 -23.87 -58.39
N GLU A 685 -46.54 -24.53 -58.28
CA GLU A 685 -46.41 -25.70 -57.41
C GLU A 685 -46.48 -25.34 -55.92
N LEU A 686 -45.89 -24.21 -55.51
CA LEU A 686 -46.03 -23.67 -54.16
C LEU A 686 -47.48 -23.28 -53.84
N GLU A 687 -48.19 -22.64 -54.78
CA GLU A 687 -49.61 -22.31 -54.60
C GLU A 687 -50.50 -23.56 -54.54
N ARG A 688 -50.25 -24.55 -55.41
CA ARG A 688 -50.96 -25.84 -55.42
C ARG A 688 -50.84 -26.53 -54.06
N ILE A 689 -49.63 -26.66 -53.53
CA ILE A 689 -49.38 -27.30 -52.22
C ILE A 689 -49.94 -26.46 -51.06
N ARG A 690 -49.95 -25.12 -51.16
CA ARG A 690 -50.50 -24.24 -50.13
C ARG A 690 -52.03 -24.31 -50.04
N PHE A 691 -52.73 -24.55 -51.15
CA PHE A 691 -54.20 -24.49 -51.21
C PHE A 691 -54.89 -25.86 -51.39
N ALA A 692 -54.19 -26.91 -51.84
CA ALA A 692 -54.75 -28.25 -52.04
C ALA A 692 -53.74 -29.34 -51.59
N PRO A 693 -53.53 -29.53 -50.27
CA PRO A 693 -52.46 -30.37 -49.74
C PRO A 693 -52.69 -31.89 -49.88
N ASP A 694 -53.93 -32.36 -50.03
CA ASP A 694 -54.22 -33.81 -50.03
C ASP A 694 -53.94 -34.52 -51.37
N GLN A 695 -53.26 -33.84 -52.31
CA GLN A 695 -52.82 -34.38 -53.62
C GLN A 695 -51.29 -34.33 -53.77
N HIS A 696 -50.59 -35.13 -52.98
CA HIS A 696 -49.11 -35.24 -52.99
C HIS A 696 -48.62 -36.58 -53.56
N LEU A 697 -47.51 -36.56 -54.30
CA LEU A 697 -46.61 -37.71 -54.42
C LEU A 697 -45.13 -37.36 -54.73
N ASP A 698 -44.82 -36.43 -55.64
CA ASP A 698 -43.47 -36.42 -56.29
C ASP A 698 -42.46 -35.31 -55.88
N ALA A 699 -42.77 -34.36 -54.98
CA ALA A 699 -41.84 -33.27 -54.64
C ALA A 699 -41.70 -33.03 -53.13
N THR A 700 -40.53 -33.33 -52.57
CA THR A 700 -40.19 -33.06 -51.17
C THR A 700 -40.13 -31.55 -50.89
N SER A 701 -40.57 -31.11 -49.70
CA SER A 701 -40.42 -29.71 -49.24
C SER A 701 -38.95 -29.23 -49.27
N SER A 702 -38.00 -30.13 -49.05
CA SER A 702 -36.55 -29.91 -49.24
C SER A 702 -36.20 -29.49 -50.67
N ASP A 703 -36.78 -30.13 -51.68
CA ASP A 703 -36.38 -29.94 -53.07
C ASP A 703 -37.04 -28.70 -53.67
N LEU A 704 -38.26 -28.37 -53.24
CA LEU A 704 -38.87 -27.06 -53.46
C LEU A 704 -38.05 -25.94 -52.78
N ALA A 705 -37.55 -26.16 -51.56
CA ALA A 705 -36.67 -25.20 -50.89
C ALA A 705 -35.31 -25.01 -51.58
N LYS A 706 -34.77 -26.05 -52.25
CA LYS A 706 -33.59 -25.93 -53.12
C LYS A 706 -33.93 -25.19 -54.42
N GLY A 707 -35.09 -25.46 -55.02
CA GLY A 707 -35.58 -24.79 -56.22
C GLY A 707 -35.75 -23.28 -56.04
N VAL A 708 -36.39 -22.86 -54.94
CA VAL A 708 -36.53 -21.44 -54.57
C VAL A 708 -35.17 -20.80 -54.27
N GLU A 709 -34.28 -21.49 -53.56
CA GLU A 709 -32.92 -20.96 -53.28
C GLU A 709 -32.09 -20.80 -54.57
N HIS A 710 -32.22 -21.73 -55.53
CA HIS A 710 -31.57 -21.63 -56.84
C HIS A 710 -32.16 -20.50 -57.69
N LEU A 711 -33.49 -20.39 -57.78
CA LEU A 711 -34.18 -19.34 -58.51
C LEU A 711 -33.83 -17.94 -57.99
N ILE A 712 -33.75 -17.77 -56.66
CA ILE A 712 -33.29 -16.52 -56.03
C ILE A 712 -31.80 -16.25 -56.34
N LYS A 713 -30.96 -17.28 -56.45
CA LYS A 713 -29.56 -17.10 -56.88
C LYS A 713 -29.48 -16.60 -58.33
N VAL A 714 -30.23 -17.22 -59.24
CA VAL A 714 -30.31 -16.80 -60.65
C VAL A 714 -30.82 -15.34 -60.75
N PHE A 715 -31.88 -14.99 -60.02
CA PHE A 715 -32.38 -13.62 -59.97
C PHE A 715 -31.53 -12.64 -59.16
N GLU A 716 -30.50 -13.07 -58.42
CA GLU A 716 -29.46 -12.16 -57.92
C GLU A 716 -28.42 -11.85 -59.00
N GLU A 717 -28.17 -12.78 -59.92
CA GLU A 717 -27.27 -12.58 -61.06
C GLU A 717 -27.96 -11.78 -62.19
N ASP A 718 -29.26 -11.99 -62.41
CA ASP A 718 -30.09 -11.26 -63.41
C ASP A 718 -30.56 -9.85 -62.96
N LEU A 719 -30.52 -9.53 -61.65
CA LEU A 719 -31.01 -8.25 -61.07
C LEU A 719 -29.93 -7.52 -60.24
N ALA A 720 -28.65 -7.77 -60.54
CA ALA A 720 -27.51 -7.00 -60.03
C ALA A 720 -27.22 -5.78 -60.92
#